data_AF-A0AAU7GG42-F1
#
_entry.id   AF-A0AAU7GG42-F1
#
_cell.length_a   1.000
_cell.length_b   1.000
_cell.length_c   1.000
_cell.angle_alpha   90.00
_cell.angle_beta   90.00
_cell.angle_gamma   90.00
#
_symmetry.space_group_name_H-M   'P 1'
#
loop_
_entity.id
_entity.type
_entity.pdbx_description
1 polymer ?
#
loop_
_entity_poly.entity_id
_entity_poly.type
_entity_poly.pdbx_seq_one_letter_code
_entity_poly.pdbx_strand_id
1 'polypeptide(L)'
;MSVRRRIALTVAAAVIPIVALTTAPAAVAAPESDPVVAAGADWAVTTTPGGYLVTLELDEPLPMIDDAPTLLADGEPIGLATESPDGLTLGVVTTDPAVAHAESVTKGWSSGEEDKAAESPIAPATPAVPENKTLTKQLKSFAGQAAVDDPSAAGSYGVTEAEYDFGDQAVPLAAIGGIRGELTGKMYLTNASGARPTIVLLHGRHTSCSGTGANPLRWPCGPTQMNIRSYLGYEGTARSLASHGYNVLSIAANSVNSNDNQLALDYGAQARGQLILDTLGMLATANAGRSVSYDDITTATASAPSTTTTRTLDEALLRATTRTDQPAPASTVTAASLKGRFDLGHVGIMGHSRGGEGVVSAATLNQALAKPYGIESVLPLAPVDFGRMTLPDVPTAVFLPYCDGDVSNQQGQHFIDDSRHAFDDDVLRSAVWVMGANHNFFNTVWTPGLYPAATGDDWRTTDTTSTCATTNPTRMTAAQQYQVGVSYMTGFFRLTMGGETQFQSLFDGSVKPSTTATSYADVRVMATQPASKTALVTDFTETSSLVRVSGGATAAVCTNLTGRTVPQSLPFCATAKASAQVPHWTPGSFAPNVPEFPVTRFLWTGASTTDPAVPSTGELRITVPAKLRDASRQAQLTLKTAPDEAVQTGTDFTITVVDGTGKTFAIAASAVNPLAVNRMPGGTNTTLNKVVLQQLTIPTSTITGIDLTDVREIRLTAKVGADGTGTGGVYLSDLAFDTPSVGTAVVQTRTTVNVAPTAVEEGSGPGTADVAVYLNRAEKSPVTAYVSVIGSATGLVGVGMEKVSFGPGETCKAVTVPTLGNTATSASASTAFKVSVTNTTDAVMGAGAFANLTVREDDGVTGTTTALPPVGAQGDVCAELAAATTPVPLTTSAEDVAPGGAFTLTAAGFRAGETIAFTYGDTALGTAVATAEGTATMEVPVAEDADLGPADATATGSGSARRATVVVSVLAPTVTTLAAAPGKPAAGEKVVLTATVTGRDATGMVTFTDASAANPKPRTAALAAGPTKLGEIEVVDGVATLTLPSGLAAGEHTITASFARTATADASTSEPITVTVAAAPAAGGPGGSDGPGNGSGSGPGTQVAGSDESTGIGSLAETGSTIGLWLLAATAAILMGGGVLALSRRRRTMS
;
A
#
# COMPACT_ATOMS: atom_id res chain seq x y z
N MET A 1 -29.03 29.25 50.90
CA MET A 1 -30.12 30.08 51.49
C MET A 1 -30.12 31.46 50.82
N SER A 2 -31.28 32.14 50.71
CA SER A 2 -31.49 33.61 50.85
C SER A 2 -30.50 34.60 50.15
N VAL A 3 -30.90 35.60 49.33
CA VAL A 3 -32.23 36.14 48.92
C VAL A 3 -32.10 37.16 47.73
N ARG A 4 -33.13 37.24 46.86
CA ARG A 4 -33.62 38.34 45.95
C ARG A 4 -32.62 39.27 45.20
N ARG A 5 -32.70 39.59 43.89
CA ARG A 5 -33.80 39.92 42.91
C ARG A 5 -34.17 41.42 42.79
N ARG A 6 -33.81 42.07 41.66
CA ARG A 6 -34.37 43.28 40.93
C ARG A 6 -33.31 43.72 39.88
N ILE A 7 -33.52 44.01 38.59
CA ILE A 7 -34.64 44.49 37.71
C ILE A 7 -34.85 46.02 37.67
N ALA A 8 -34.36 46.67 36.60
CA ALA A 8 -34.78 47.92 35.89
C ALA A 8 -33.61 48.34 34.94
N LEU A 9 -33.67 48.76 33.66
CA LEU A 9 -34.62 49.51 32.80
C LEU A 9 -34.83 50.97 33.28
N THR A 10 -34.73 52.06 32.48
CA THR A 10 -34.75 52.24 31.00
C THR A 10 -34.24 53.64 30.57
N VAL A 11 -34.07 53.85 29.24
CA VAL A 11 -34.18 55.13 28.48
C VAL A 11 -32.97 56.11 28.46
N ALA A 12 -32.83 56.78 27.31
CA ALA A 12 -31.70 57.61 26.89
C ALA A 12 -32.05 59.11 26.70
N ALA A 13 -31.03 59.93 26.48
CA ALA A 13 -31.10 61.23 25.78
C ALA A 13 -29.74 61.51 25.10
N ALA A 14 -29.70 62.31 24.02
CA ALA A 14 -28.51 62.47 23.17
C ALA A 14 -28.04 63.94 23.04
N VAL A 15 -26.72 64.15 22.90
CA VAL A 15 -26.09 65.41 22.45
C VAL A 15 -24.85 65.10 21.60
N ILE A 16 -24.76 65.75 20.43
CA ILE A 16 -23.67 65.79 19.44
C ILE A 16 -23.73 67.21 18.82
N PRO A 17 -22.65 67.86 18.30
CA PRO A 17 -21.26 67.44 18.16
C PRO A 17 -20.23 68.38 18.85
N ILE A 18 -18.94 68.01 18.77
CA ILE A 18 -17.87 68.90 18.26
C ILE A 18 -16.80 68.01 17.59
N VAL A 19 -16.22 68.46 16.48
CA VAL A 19 -15.23 67.69 15.71
C VAL A 19 -13.82 68.03 16.15
N ALA A 20 -13.01 67.00 16.42
CA ALA A 20 -11.56 67.09 16.54
C ALA A 20 -10.92 65.97 15.70
N LEU A 21 -10.44 66.30 14.50
CA LEU A 21 -9.75 65.38 13.63
C LEU A 21 -8.29 65.21 14.08
N THR A 22 -7.99 64.10 14.73
CA THR A 22 -6.61 63.63 14.94
C THR A 22 -6.45 62.27 14.27
N THR A 23 -5.76 62.23 13.14
CA THR A 23 -5.35 61.00 12.47
C THR A 23 -4.24 60.32 13.27
N ALA A 24 -4.61 59.60 14.31
CA ALA A 24 -3.77 58.51 14.79
C ALA A 24 -3.64 57.47 13.65
N PRO A 25 -2.46 56.89 13.39
CA PRO A 25 -2.42 55.66 12.64
C PRO A 25 -3.25 54.64 13.42
N ALA A 26 -4.11 53.88 12.74
CA ALA A 26 -4.68 52.70 13.34
C ALA A 26 -3.51 51.79 13.72
N ALA A 27 -3.32 51.58 15.02
CA ALA A 27 -2.47 50.49 15.46
C ALA A 27 -3.18 49.22 14.99
N VAL A 28 -2.67 48.62 13.91
CA VAL A 28 -3.09 47.29 13.47
C VAL A 28 -2.88 46.39 14.68
N ALA A 29 -3.97 45.86 15.23
CA ALA A 29 -3.88 44.89 16.30
C ALA A 29 -2.99 43.75 15.80
N ALA A 30 -2.14 43.19 16.67
CA ALA A 30 -1.56 41.91 16.35
C ALA A 30 -2.70 40.94 16.02
N PRO A 31 -2.62 40.13 14.95
CA PRO A 31 -3.67 39.18 14.63
C PRO A 31 -3.93 38.33 15.87
N GLU A 32 -5.19 38.20 16.26
CA GLU A 32 -5.55 37.27 17.31
C GLU A 32 -5.17 35.87 16.82
N SER A 33 -4.39 35.15 17.63
CA SER A 33 -4.18 33.73 17.43
C SER A 33 -5.52 33.01 17.48
N ASP A 34 -5.68 31.95 16.68
CA ASP A 34 -6.81 31.03 16.72
C ASP A 34 -7.26 30.79 18.17
N PRO A 35 -8.58 30.84 18.47
CA PRO A 35 -9.05 30.73 19.83
C PRO A 35 -8.70 29.36 20.39
N VAL A 36 -7.73 29.34 21.30
CA VAL A 36 -7.44 28.20 22.17
C VAL A 36 -8.69 27.99 23.04
N VAL A 37 -9.49 26.98 22.68
CA VAL A 37 -10.79 26.72 23.31
C VAL A 37 -10.64 26.03 24.66
N ALA A 38 -9.60 25.21 24.81
CA ALA A 38 -9.14 24.61 26.06
C ALA A 38 -7.61 24.45 26.04
N ALA A 39 -6.96 24.51 27.21
CA ALA A 39 -5.50 24.29 27.34
C ALA A 39 -5.10 23.92 28.77
N GLY A 40 -3.99 23.18 28.89
CA GLY A 40 -3.31 22.84 30.13
C GLY A 40 -2.00 23.60 30.33
N ALA A 41 -1.01 22.93 30.90
CA ALA A 41 0.37 23.45 31.03
C ALA A 41 1.27 22.99 29.86
N ASP A 42 0.86 21.90 29.22
CA ASP A 42 1.58 20.99 28.34
C ASP A 42 0.72 20.58 27.12
N TRP A 43 -0.57 20.95 27.10
CA TRP A 43 -1.49 20.65 25.99
C TRP A 43 -2.37 21.85 25.62
N ALA A 44 -2.87 21.84 24.38
CA ALA A 44 -3.78 22.85 23.84
C ALA A 44 -4.79 22.23 22.87
N VAL A 45 -5.95 22.88 22.76
CA VAL A 45 -6.98 22.59 21.77
C VAL A 45 -7.29 23.87 21.00
N THR A 46 -7.01 23.87 19.70
CA THR A 46 -7.34 24.98 18.80
C THR A 46 -8.41 24.56 17.80
N THR A 47 -9.22 25.51 17.35
CA THR A 47 -10.02 25.34 16.12
C THR A 47 -9.10 25.13 14.92
N THR A 48 -9.53 24.34 13.95
CA THR A 48 -8.79 24.05 12.71
C THR A 48 -9.78 23.69 11.60
N PRO A 49 -9.44 23.76 10.30
CA PRO A 49 -10.41 23.52 9.23
C PRO A 49 -11.18 22.22 9.39
N GLY A 50 -12.51 22.28 9.46
CA GLY A 50 -13.35 21.10 9.66
C GLY A 50 -13.33 20.47 11.08
N GLY A 51 -12.75 21.11 12.12
CA GLY A 51 -12.79 20.57 13.49
C GLY A 51 -11.88 21.23 14.52
N TYR A 52 -11.24 20.40 15.34
CA TYR A 52 -10.26 20.79 16.37
C TYR A 52 -8.94 20.04 16.18
N LEU A 53 -7.84 20.73 16.46
CA LEU A 53 -6.53 20.13 16.65
C LEU A 53 -6.23 20.09 18.15
N VAL A 54 -5.98 18.89 18.67
CA VAL A 54 -5.51 18.67 20.04
C VAL A 54 -4.02 18.35 19.98
N THR A 55 -3.20 19.14 20.70
CA THR A 55 -1.75 18.93 20.81
C THR A 55 -1.33 18.70 22.25
N LEU A 56 -0.44 17.73 22.46
CA LEU A 56 0.27 17.48 23.73
C LEU A 56 1.78 17.56 23.49
N GLU A 57 2.47 18.46 24.18
CA GLU A 57 3.94 18.52 24.25
C GLU A 57 4.47 17.38 25.13
N LEU A 58 5.68 16.89 24.83
CA LEU A 58 6.31 15.76 25.51
C LEU A 58 7.69 16.16 26.07
N ASP A 59 7.97 15.76 27.32
CA ASP A 59 9.31 15.91 27.93
C ASP A 59 10.40 15.14 27.15
N GLU A 60 10.05 13.98 26.57
CA GLU A 60 10.95 13.17 25.74
C GLU A 60 10.18 12.40 24.63
N PRO A 61 10.85 11.99 23.52
CA PRO A 61 10.20 11.27 22.44
C PRO A 61 9.70 9.88 22.83
N LEU A 62 8.64 9.41 22.16
CA LEU A 62 8.02 8.12 22.48
C LEU A 62 8.96 6.93 22.26
N PRO A 63 8.85 5.85 23.06
CA PRO A 63 9.61 4.63 22.82
C PRO A 63 9.22 3.96 21.50
N MET A 64 10.19 3.35 20.84
CA MET A 64 9.97 2.63 19.58
C MET A 64 9.46 1.21 19.83
N ILE A 65 8.16 1.14 20.14
CA ILE A 65 7.33 -0.08 20.28
C ILE A 65 6.43 -0.24 19.04
N ASP A 66 5.77 -1.39 18.88
CA ASP A 66 4.89 -1.64 17.73
C ASP A 66 3.48 -1.04 17.87
N ASP A 67 2.94 -0.79 19.08
CA ASP A 67 1.63 -0.12 19.25
C ASP A 67 1.58 1.32 18.66
N ALA A 68 0.37 1.80 18.35
CA ALA A 68 0.09 3.14 17.83
C ALA A 68 -0.30 4.11 18.97
N PRO A 69 0.24 5.34 19.01
CA PRO A 69 -0.11 6.32 20.04
C PRO A 69 -1.51 6.88 19.84
N THR A 70 -2.19 7.23 20.94
CA THR A 70 -3.44 8.00 20.96
C THR A 70 -3.30 9.16 21.96
N LEU A 71 -4.17 10.17 21.85
CA LEU A 71 -4.44 11.05 22.98
C LEU A 71 -5.72 10.60 23.70
N LEU A 72 -5.76 10.86 25.00
CA LEU A 72 -6.91 10.74 25.88
C LEU A 72 -7.32 12.15 26.30
N ALA A 73 -8.61 12.51 26.19
CA ALA A 73 -9.16 13.74 26.76
C ALA A 73 -10.07 13.37 27.93
N ASP A 74 -9.77 13.86 29.13
CA ASP A 74 -10.44 13.48 30.40
C ASP A 74 -10.54 11.96 30.63
N GLY A 75 -9.58 11.21 30.08
CA GLY A 75 -9.47 9.75 30.14
C GLY A 75 -9.98 9.02 28.89
N GLU A 76 -10.85 9.63 28.09
CA GLU A 76 -11.45 8.98 26.91
C GLU A 76 -10.58 9.14 25.65
N PRO A 77 -10.33 8.08 24.86
CA PRO A 77 -9.46 8.13 23.68
C PRO A 77 -10.09 8.89 22.51
N ILE A 78 -9.47 10.01 22.11
CA ILE A 78 -10.01 10.93 21.09
C ILE A 78 -9.55 10.64 19.65
N GLY A 79 -8.52 9.82 19.46
CA GLY A 79 -8.03 9.40 18.16
C GLY A 79 -6.52 9.13 18.12
N LEU A 80 -6.10 8.39 17.09
CA LEU A 80 -4.69 8.07 16.85
C LEU A 80 -3.87 9.35 16.64
N ALA A 81 -2.76 9.46 17.37
CA ALA A 81 -1.88 10.61 17.33
C ALA A 81 -0.87 10.50 16.18
N THR A 82 -0.50 11.67 15.64
CA THR A 82 0.66 11.85 14.77
C THR A 82 1.77 12.52 15.58
N GLU A 83 2.97 11.95 15.58
CA GLU A 83 4.13 12.56 16.22
C GLU A 83 4.73 13.66 15.31
N SER A 84 5.20 14.75 15.91
CA SER A 84 5.91 15.84 15.25
C SER A 84 7.22 15.40 14.56
N PRO A 85 7.80 16.22 13.68
CA PRO A 85 9.09 15.92 13.04
C PRO A 85 10.23 15.59 14.02
N ASP A 86 10.27 16.24 15.19
CA ASP A 86 11.22 15.98 16.28
C ASP A 86 10.79 14.92 17.30
N GLY A 87 9.52 14.47 17.25
CA GLY A 87 8.95 13.49 18.17
C GLY A 87 8.55 14.04 19.55
N LEU A 88 8.59 15.36 19.75
CA LEU A 88 8.29 16.04 21.04
C LEU A 88 6.86 16.59 21.14
N THR A 89 5.99 16.33 20.16
CA THR A 89 4.57 16.70 20.23
C THR A 89 3.70 15.62 19.59
N LEU A 90 2.57 15.31 20.23
CA LEU A 90 1.50 14.49 19.66
C LEU A 90 0.35 15.38 19.20
N GLY A 91 -0.07 15.24 17.95
CA GLY A 91 -1.24 15.90 17.39
C GLY A 91 -2.37 14.92 17.05
N VAL A 92 -3.59 15.21 17.49
CA VAL A 92 -4.83 14.51 17.07
C VAL A 92 -5.80 15.52 16.48
N VAL A 93 -6.22 15.29 15.24
CA VAL A 93 -7.36 15.98 14.64
C VAL A 93 -8.64 15.29 15.08
N THR A 94 -9.58 16.03 15.64
CA THR A 94 -10.88 15.51 16.08
C THR A 94 -11.97 16.55 15.89
N THR A 95 -13.13 16.10 15.43
CA THR A 95 -14.38 16.88 15.35
C THR A 95 -15.28 16.74 16.57
N ASP A 96 -14.79 16.16 17.68
CA ASP A 96 -15.57 16.05 18.91
C ASP A 96 -15.65 17.43 19.62
N PRO A 97 -16.83 18.05 19.76
CA PRO A 97 -16.96 19.30 20.51
C PRO A 97 -16.63 19.16 22.01
N ALA A 98 -16.54 17.95 22.57
CA ALA A 98 -16.14 17.74 23.95
C ALA A 98 -14.70 18.20 24.24
N VAL A 99 -13.76 18.09 23.29
CA VAL A 99 -12.36 18.51 23.53
C VAL A 99 -12.21 20.02 23.70
N ALA A 100 -13.16 20.80 23.18
CA ALA A 100 -13.24 22.24 23.43
C ALA A 100 -13.59 22.59 24.89
N HIS A 101 -13.88 21.59 25.73
CA HIS A 101 -14.20 21.71 27.15
C HIS A 101 -13.39 20.75 28.04
N ALA A 102 -12.31 20.14 27.52
CA ALA A 102 -11.48 19.21 28.28
C ALA A 102 -10.87 19.86 29.53
N GLU A 103 -10.81 19.15 30.66
CA GLU A 103 -10.05 19.55 31.84
C GLU A 103 -8.60 19.03 31.80
N SER A 104 -8.35 18.00 30.99
CA SER A 104 -7.05 17.32 30.84
C SER A 104 -6.90 16.63 29.48
N VAL A 105 -5.67 16.62 28.95
CA VAL A 105 -5.26 15.75 27.84
C VAL A 105 -3.99 15.01 28.24
N THR A 106 -3.94 13.71 27.99
CA THR A 106 -2.75 12.88 28.20
C THR A 106 -2.49 11.97 27.01
N LYS A 107 -1.30 11.38 26.96
CA LYS A 107 -1.00 10.26 26.06
C LYS A 107 -1.79 8.99 26.46
N GLY A 108 -2.04 8.12 25.49
CA GLY A 108 -2.35 6.69 25.67
C GLY A 108 -1.82 5.85 24.51
N TRP A 109 -2.18 4.56 24.45
CA TRP A 109 -1.85 3.63 23.36
C TRP A 109 -3.10 2.95 22.78
N SER A 110 -3.04 2.49 21.52
CA SER A 110 -4.23 1.95 20.83
C SER A 110 -4.71 0.61 21.38
N SER A 111 -3.84 -0.18 22.03
CA SER A 111 -4.29 -1.37 22.79
C SER A 111 -4.92 -1.05 24.16
N GLY A 112 -4.80 0.17 24.68
CA GLY A 112 -5.37 0.61 25.96
C GLY A 112 -4.62 1.75 26.67
N GLU A 113 -5.23 2.25 27.74
CA GLU A 113 -4.80 3.43 28.54
C GLU A 113 -3.50 3.26 29.34
N GLU A 114 -2.93 2.05 29.45
CA GLU A 114 -1.82 1.79 30.37
C GLU A 114 -0.42 1.99 29.77
N ASP A 115 0.49 2.55 30.57
CA ASP A 115 1.94 2.61 30.30
C ASP A 115 2.50 1.25 29.84
N LYS A 116 3.31 1.25 28.79
CA LYS A 116 3.96 0.03 28.28
C LYS A 116 5.16 -0.33 29.18
N ALA A 117 5.61 -1.58 29.11
CA ALA A 117 6.73 -2.03 29.95
C ALA A 117 8.06 -1.32 29.66
N ALA A 118 8.19 -0.69 28.49
CA ALA A 118 9.29 0.19 28.13
C ALA A 118 9.25 1.57 28.82
N GLU A 119 8.14 1.94 29.45
CA GLU A 119 7.86 3.29 29.94
C GLU A 119 7.79 3.34 31.47
N SER A 120 6.96 2.48 32.06
CA SER A 120 6.69 2.50 33.50
C SER A 120 6.64 1.09 34.07
N PRO A 121 7.47 0.77 35.08
CA PRO A 121 7.49 -0.55 35.69
C PRO A 121 6.42 -0.70 36.79
N ILE A 122 5.34 0.09 36.81
CA ILE A 122 4.35 0.05 37.90
C ILE A 122 3.06 -0.65 37.47
N ALA A 123 2.51 -1.49 38.35
CA ALA A 123 1.20 -2.15 38.18
C ALA A 123 0.47 -2.26 39.53
N PRO A 124 -0.83 -1.96 39.62
CA PRO A 124 -1.60 -2.16 40.85
C PRO A 124 -1.73 -3.64 41.22
N ALA A 125 -1.41 -3.99 42.47
CA ALA A 125 -1.54 -5.34 42.99
C ALA A 125 -2.87 -5.55 43.75
N THR A 126 -3.59 -6.62 43.41
CA THR A 126 -4.79 -7.11 44.10
C THR A 126 -4.57 -8.53 44.67
N PRO A 127 -5.49 -9.09 45.48
CA PRO A 127 -5.25 -10.39 46.13
C PRO A 127 -5.10 -11.57 45.16
N ALA A 128 -4.20 -12.50 45.47
CA ALA A 128 -3.94 -13.67 44.65
C ALA A 128 -5.15 -14.62 44.53
N VAL A 129 -5.38 -15.13 43.32
CA VAL A 129 -6.45 -16.09 43.02
C VAL A 129 -6.08 -17.49 43.58
N PRO A 130 -6.95 -18.17 44.35
CA PRO A 130 -6.66 -19.51 44.89
C PRO A 130 -6.52 -20.59 43.80
N GLU A 131 -5.64 -21.58 44.02
CA GLU A 131 -5.48 -22.73 43.12
C GLU A 131 -6.78 -23.54 42.98
N ASN A 132 -7.40 -23.50 41.80
CA ASN A 132 -8.54 -24.36 41.49
C ASN A 132 -8.07 -25.81 41.20
N LYS A 133 -8.26 -26.70 42.18
CA LYS A 133 -7.86 -28.11 42.10
C LYS A 133 -8.61 -28.92 41.03
N THR A 134 -9.81 -28.49 40.63
CA THR A 134 -10.58 -29.12 39.54
C THR A 134 -9.96 -28.78 38.19
N LEU A 135 -9.66 -27.51 37.95
CA LEU A 135 -8.91 -27.04 36.78
C LEU A 135 -7.55 -27.75 36.68
N THR A 136 -6.76 -27.75 37.75
CA THR A 136 -5.45 -28.44 37.79
C THR A 136 -5.55 -29.94 37.54
N LYS A 137 -6.67 -30.59 37.86
CA LYS A 137 -6.93 -32.00 37.51
C LYS A 137 -7.29 -32.15 36.03
N GLN A 138 -8.20 -31.32 35.52
CA GLN A 138 -8.63 -31.33 34.11
C GLN A 138 -7.45 -31.11 33.15
N LEU A 139 -6.60 -30.10 33.42
CA LEU A 139 -5.38 -29.81 32.65
C LEU A 139 -4.41 -31.01 32.63
N LYS A 140 -4.29 -31.75 33.75
CA LYS A 140 -3.44 -32.95 33.83
C LYS A 140 -4.00 -34.18 33.12
N SER A 141 -5.29 -34.18 32.75
CA SER A 141 -5.89 -35.22 31.90
C SER A 141 -5.84 -34.89 30.40
N PHE A 142 -5.36 -33.71 30.01
CA PHE A 142 -5.21 -33.34 28.60
C PHE A 142 -3.96 -34.01 28.00
N ALA A 143 -4.12 -35.24 27.53
CA ALA A 143 -3.06 -36.02 26.90
C ALA A 143 -2.79 -35.53 25.47
N GLY A 144 -1.54 -35.14 25.19
CA GLY A 144 -1.08 -34.97 23.80
C GLY A 144 -0.87 -36.32 23.11
N GLN A 145 -0.73 -36.30 21.78
CA GLN A 145 -0.10 -37.40 21.07
C GLN A 145 1.42 -37.46 21.38
N ALA A 146 2.11 -38.46 20.85
CA ALA A 146 3.57 -38.45 20.85
C ALA A 146 4.07 -37.19 20.12
N ALA A 147 5.06 -36.51 20.69
CA ALA A 147 5.66 -35.33 20.07
C ALA A 147 6.28 -35.71 18.72
N VAL A 148 6.10 -34.87 17.71
CA VAL A 148 6.73 -35.07 16.40
C VAL A 148 8.23 -34.80 16.49
N ASP A 149 9.02 -35.42 15.61
CA ASP A 149 10.43 -35.07 15.47
C ASP A 149 10.57 -33.57 15.18
N ASP A 150 11.58 -32.94 15.78
CA ASP A 150 11.69 -31.50 15.71
C ASP A 150 12.01 -31.00 14.29
N PRO A 151 11.13 -30.19 13.65
CA PRO A 151 11.40 -29.64 12.32
C PRO A 151 12.65 -28.77 12.25
N SER A 152 13.16 -28.22 13.37
CA SER A 152 14.40 -27.44 13.36
C SER A 152 15.68 -28.28 13.26
N ALA A 153 15.62 -29.59 13.48
CA ALA A 153 16.76 -30.49 13.37
C ALA A 153 17.44 -30.37 12.00
N ALA A 154 18.78 -30.27 11.98
CA ALA A 154 19.53 -29.96 10.77
C ALA A 154 19.32 -30.98 9.64
N GLY A 155 19.08 -30.47 8.43
CA GLY A 155 18.91 -31.26 7.22
C GLY A 155 20.22 -31.71 6.58
N SER A 156 20.10 -32.32 5.39
CA SER A 156 21.23 -32.94 4.67
C SER A 156 22.13 -31.95 3.92
N TYR A 157 21.74 -30.68 3.79
CA TYR A 157 22.45 -29.70 2.98
C TYR A 157 23.32 -28.75 3.82
N GLY A 158 24.46 -28.36 3.26
CA GLY A 158 25.32 -27.32 3.83
C GLY A 158 24.76 -25.92 3.52
N VAL A 159 24.93 -24.99 4.46
CA VAL A 159 24.50 -23.60 4.33
C VAL A 159 25.69 -22.69 4.06
N THR A 160 25.55 -21.79 3.08
CA THR A 160 26.49 -20.70 2.80
C THR A 160 25.82 -19.38 3.18
N GLU A 161 26.42 -18.62 4.09
CA GLU A 161 25.89 -17.34 4.55
C GLU A 161 26.59 -16.18 3.86
N ALA A 162 25.84 -15.14 3.50
CA ALA A 162 26.36 -13.91 2.92
C ALA A 162 25.48 -12.71 3.27
N GLU A 163 26.08 -11.55 3.47
CA GLU A 163 25.37 -10.30 3.79
C GLU A 163 25.59 -9.28 2.69
N TYR A 164 24.56 -8.52 2.37
CA TYR A 164 24.59 -7.47 1.36
C TYR A 164 24.08 -6.16 1.96
N ASP A 165 24.74 -5.07 1.61
CA ASP A 165 24.40 -3.71 2.03
C ASP A 165 24.52 -2.79 0.82
N PHE A 166 23.40 -2.50 0.14
CA PHE A 166 23.40 -1.59 -0.99
C PHE A 166 23.59 -0.12 -0.57
N GLY A 167 23.39 0.20 0.70
CA GLY A 167 23.35 1.56 1.23
C GLY A 167 22.08 1.83 2.02
N ASP A 168 22.15 2.83 2.88
CA ASP A 168 21.08 3.18 3.82
C ASP A 168 19.91 3.92 3.12
N GLN A 169 20.08 4.42 1.89
CA GLN A 169 19.05 5.09 1.08
C GLN A 169 19.00 4.55 -0.38
N ALA A 170 19.10 3.22 -0.52
CA ALA A 170 19.20 2.50 -1.79
C ALA A 170 17.89 2.34 -2.59
N VAL A 171 16.71 2.36 -1.94
CA VAL A 171 15.40 2.17 -2.59
C VAL A 171 14.39 3.23 -2.17
N PRO A 172 13.48 3.70 -3.06
CA PRO A 172 12.34 4.52 -2.67
C PRO A 172 11.31 3.66 -1.93
N LEU A 173 10.81 4.12 -0.78
CA LEU A 173 9.84 3.37 0.00
C LEU A 173 8.40 3.77 -0.37
N ALA A 174 7.52 2.77 -0.55
CA ALA A 174 6.12 3.00 -0.88
C ALA A 174 5.32 3.58 0.31
N ALA A 175 4.38 4.48 0.01
CA ALA A 175 3.39 5.04 0.95
C ALA A 175 3.93 5.72 2.24
N ILE A 176 5.23 6.02 2.31
CA ILE A 176 5.88 6.62 3.50
C ILE A 176 6.66 7.89 3.12
N GLY A 177 6.01 9.05 3.19
CA GLY A 177 6.61 10.40 3.06
C GLY A 177 7.45 10.71 1.81
N GLY A 178 7.50 9.83 0.79
CA GLY A 178 8.41 9.95 -0.35
C GLY A 178 9.89 9.69 -0.03
N ILE A 179 10.22 9.08 1.12
CA ILE A 179 11.61 8.86 1.55
C ILE A 179 12.27 7.65 0.87
N ARG A 180 13.59 7.54 1.04
CA ARG A 180 14.39 6.37 0.64
C ARG A 180 14.91 5.61 1.85
N GLY A 181 14.89 4.29 1.76
CA GLY A 181 15.39 3.36 2.77
C GLY A 181 16.43 2.39 2.24
N GLU A 182 16.89 1.50 3.11
CA GLU A 182 17.94 0.54 2.80
C GLU A 182 17.42 -0.66 2.00
N LEU A 183 18.33 -1.29 1.24
CA LEU A 183 18.12 -2.63 0.71
C LEU A 183 19.29 -3.50 1.20
N THR A 184 19.11 -4.03 2.41
CA THR A 184 20.19 -4.62 3.21
C THR A 184 19.68 -5.85 3.94
N GLY A 185 20.50 -6.90 4.02
CA GLY A 185 20.09 -8.14 4.67
C GLY A 185 21.10 -9.28 4.57
N LYS A 186 20.64 -10.48 4.93
CA LYS A 186 21.44 -11.70 4.98
C LYS A 186 20.78 -12.86 4.23
N MET A 187 21.56 -13.45 3.33
CA MET A 187 21.23 -14.69 2.61
C MET A 187 21.78 -15.91 3.37
N TYR A 188 20.95 -16.94 3.49
CA TYR A 188 21.29 -18.29 3.94
C TYR A 188 21.00 -19.22 2.77
N LEU A 189 22.03 -19.51 1.98
CA LEU A 189 21.92 -20.23 0.72
C LEU A 189 22.25 -21.70 0.90
N THR A 190 21.39 -22.58 0.41
CA THR A 190 21.67 -24.02 0.45
C THR A 190 22.72 -24.44 -0.59
N ASN A 191 23.40 -25.55 -0.34
CA ASN A 191 24.24 -26.23 -1.33
C ASN A 191 23.49 -27.30 -2.15
N ALA A 192 22.17 -27.44 -1.97
CA ALA A 192 21.31 -28.19 -2.88
C ALA A 192 21.42 -27.65 -4.32
N SER A 193 21.31 -28.52 -5.31
CA SER A 193 21.46 -28.17 -6.72
C SER A 193 20.17 -27.60 -7.35
N GLY A 194 20.34 -26.72 -8.33
CA GLY A 194 19.26 -26.10 -9.10
C GLY A 194 18.61 -24.90 -8.41
N ALA A 195 17.47 -24.47 -8.96
CA ALA A 195 16.62 -23.48 -8.32
C ALA A 195 15.92 -24.11 -7.10
N ARG A 196 15.81 -23.36 -6.01
CA ARG A 196 15.28 -23.81 -4.72
C ARG A 196 14.23 -22.84 -4.20
N PRO A 197 13.14 -23.31 -3.54
CA PRO A 197 12.13 -22.44 -2.95
C PRO A 197 12.73 -21.37 -2.05
N THR A 198 12.17 -20.17 -2.12
CA THR A 198 12.73 -18.96 -1.51
C THR A 198 11.90 -18.51 -0.33
N ILE A 199 12.51 -18.18 0.80
CA ILE A 199 11.80 -17.68 1.99
C ILE A 199 12.33 -16.31 2.38
N VAL A 200 11.45 -15.34 2.64
CA VAL A 200 11.82 -13.99 3.13
C VAL A 200 11.35 -13.82 4.57
N LEU A 201 12.26 -13.40 5.45
CA LEU A 201 12.02 -13.09 6.86
C LEU A 201 12.16 -11.57 7.08
N LEU A 202 11.17 -10.97 7.75
CA LEU A 202 11.09 -9.53 8.02
C LEU A 202 10.83 -9.26 9.52
N HIS A 203 11.44 -8.21 10.07
CA HIS A 203 11.26 -7.82 11.47
C HIS A 203 10.19 -6.72 11.68
N GLY A 204 9.77 -6.56 12.95
CA GLY A 204 8.82 -5.56 13.42
C GLY A 204 9.44 -4.19 13.74
N ARG A 205 8.66 -3.32 14.37
CA ARG A 205 9.10 -1.98 14.76
C ARG A 205 9.83 -2.02 16.10
N HIS A 206 11.14 -1.95 15.98
CA HIS A 206 12.06 -1.84 17.10
C HIS A 206 13.13 -0.80 16.80
N THR A 207 13.75 -0.28 17.86
CA THR A 207 14.87 0.67 17.82
C THR A 207 15.88 0.30 16.74
N SER A 208 16.09 1.23 15.81
CA SER A 208 16.87 1.01 14.57
C SER A 208 18.30 1.58 14.62
N CYS A 209 18.50 2.62 15.42
CA CYS A 209 19.79 3.25 15.68
C CYS A 209 20.01 3.31 17.19
N SER A 210 21.20 2.98 17.68
CA SER A 210 21.53 3.02 19.11
C SER A 210 22.85 3.76 19.35
N GLY A 211 22.84 4.74 20.26
CA GLY A 211 24.02 5.53 20.61
C GLY A 211 23.61 6.84 21.26
N THR A 212 24.51 7.82 21.26
CA THR A 212 24.26 9.16 21.82
C THR A 212 24.19 10.22 20.73
N GLY A 213 23.58 11.36 21.05
CA GLY A 213 23.37 12.48 20.12
C GLY A 213 22.03 12.39 19.38
N ALA A 214 21.45 13.55 19.08
CA ALA A 214 20.20 13.66 18.33
C ALA A 214 20.40 13.27 16.86
N ASN A 215 19.43 12.56 16.29
CA ASN A 215 19.39 12.23 14.88
C ASN A 215 18.11 12.81 14.22
N PRO A 216 18.14 14.06 13.73
CA PRO A 216 16.96 14.70 13.13
C PRO A 216 16.55 14.10 11.78
N LEU A 217 17.40 13.27 11.15
CA LEU A 217 17.02 12.48 9.98
C LEU A 217 16.29 11.19 10.37
N ARG A 218 16.45 10.71 11.61
CA ARG A 218 15.99 9.42 12.17
C ARG A 218 16.56 8.17 11.48
N TRP A 219 16.77 8.24 10.17
CA TRP A 219 17.49 7.30 9.33
C TRP A 219 18.14 8.07 8.15
N PRO A 220 19.41 7.79 7.76
CA PRO A 220 20.35 6.83 8.35
C PRO A 220 20.74 7.17 9.79
N CYS A 221 21.47 6.26 10.47
CA CYS A 221 21.93 6.50 11.82
C CYS A 221 22.98 7.62 11.91
N GLY A 222 22.95 8.39 12.99
CA GLY A 222 23.90 9.49 13.22
C GLY A 222 25.34 8.99 13.43
N PRO A 223 26.36 9.85 13.26
CA PRO A 223 27.79 9.45 13.30
C PRO A 223 28.29 8.95 14.67
N THR A 224 27.46 9.07 15.71
CA THR A 224 27.69 8.57 17.08
C THR A 224 26.73 7.44 17.48
N GLN A 225 26.02 6.86 16.49
CA GLN A 225 25.06 5.77 16.66
C GLN A 225 25.51 4.55 15.83
N MET A 226 25.30 3.35 16.36
CA MET A 226 25.38 2.10 15.58
C MET A 226 24.03 1.82 14.90
N ASN A 227 24.09 1.34 13.67
CA ASN A 227 22.97 0.73 12.97
C ASN A 227 22.70 -0.66 13.60
N ILE A 228 21.45 -0.93 13.97
CA ILE A 228 21.05 -2.22 14.54
C ILE A 228 20.78 -3.19 13.39
N ARG A 229 21.56 -4.29 13.34
CA ARG A 229 21.49 -5.32 12.29
C ARG A 229 20.31 -6.27 12.54
N SER A 230 19.12 -5.69 12.53
CA SER A 230 17.79 -6.25 12.77
C SER A 230 17.52 -7.59 12.09
N TYR A 231 17.94 -7.70 10.83
CA TYR A 231 17.83 -8.91 10.00
C TYR A 231 18.59 -10.15 10.54
N LEU A 232 19.49 -10.01 11.52
CA LEU A 232 20.14 -11.15 12.18
C LEU A 232 19.22 -11.89 13.18
N GLY A 233 18.03 -11.36 13.45
CA GLY A 233 17.15 -11.85 14.50
C GLY A 233 16.76 -13.33 14.43
N TYR A 234 16.51 -13.86 13.23
CA TYR A 234 15.89 -15.18 13.00
C TYR A 234 16.85 -16.24 12.44
N GLU A 235 18.15 -16.15 12.71
CA GLU A 235 19.16 -17.02 12.06
C GLU A 235 18.91 -18.52 12.25
N GLY A 236 18.32 -18.95 13.37
CA GLY A 236 18.06 -20.37 13.65
C GLY A 236 17.07 -20.97 12.66
N THR A 237 15.95 -20.28 12.43
CA THR A 237 14.93 -20.61 11.42
C THR A 237 15.56 -20.63 10.03
N ALA A 238 16.32 -19.57 9.69
CA ALA A 238 16.92 -19.42 8.37
C ALA A 238 17.98 -20.50 8.06
N ARG A 239 18.85 -20.82 9.02
CA ARG A 239 19.85 -21.90 8.91
C ARG A 239 19.18 -23.27 8.81
N SER A 240 18.16 -23.54 9.61
CA SER A 240 17.47 -24.83 9.57
C SER A 240 16.81 -25.06 8.22
N LEU A 241 16.00 -24.10 7.74
CA LEU A 241 15.41 -24.13 6.41
C LEU A 241 16.47 -24.26 5.30
N ALA A 242 17.56 -23.50 5.34
CA ALA A 242 18.62 -23.64 4.35
C ALA A 242 19.28 -25.03 4.35
N SER A 243 19.39 -25.69 5.52
CA SER A 243 19.88 -27.07 5.63
C SER A 243 18.90 -28.13 5.11
N HIS A 244 17.61 -27.82 5.02
CA HIS A 244 16.57 -28.63 4.35
C HIS A 244 16.41 -28.31 2.85
N GLY A 245 17.22 -27.40 2.31
CA GLY A 245 17.26 -27.14 0.87
C GLY A 245 16.39 -25.97 0.41
N TYR A 246 16.06 -25.02 1.28
CA TYR A 246 15.48 -23.74 0.91
C TYR A 246 16.58 -22.70 0.69
N ASN A 247 16.30 -21.57 0.05
CA ASN A 247 17.13 -20.37 0.16
C ASN A 247 16.39 -19.34 1.00
N VAL A 248 17.01 -18.84 2.07
CA VAL A 248 16.35 -17.88 2.97
C VAL A 248 17.03 -16.53 2.90
N LEU A 249 16.24 -15.46 2.84
CA LEU A 249 16.70 -14.09 3.05
C LEU A 249 16.05 -13.54 4.32
N SER A 250 16.85 -12.90 5.15
CA SER A 250 16.35 -12.06 6.25
C SER A 250 16.72 -10.62 5.92
N ILE A 251 15.76 -9.69 5.96
CA ILE A 251 15.93 -8.31 5.45
C ILE A 251 15.69 -7.25 6.52
N ALA A 252 16.35 -6.11 6.35
CA ALA A 252 16.17 -4.92 7.18
C ALA A 252 14.98 -4.07 6.70
N ALA A 253 14.36 -3.34 7.62
CA ALA A 253 13.34 -2.31 7.39
C ALA A 253 13.46 -1.19 8.44
N ASN A 254 14.69 -0.86 8.82
CA ASN A 254 15.05 0.15 9.81
C ASN A 254 14.64 1.56 9.37
N SER A 255 14.76 1.90 8.08
CA SER A 255 14.24 3.16 7.54
C SER A 255 12.72 3.29 7.73
N VAL A 256 11.97 2.17 7.62
CA VAL A 256 10.52 2.14 7.90
C VAL A 256 10.26 2.30 9.40
N ASN A 257 10.94 1.53 10.25
CA ASN A 257 10.83 1.65 11.73
C ASN A 257 11.05 3.08 12.24
N SER A 258 12.02 3.81 11.67
CA SER A 258 12.34 5.19 12.04
C SER A 258 11.32 6.24 11.58
N ASN A 259 10.33 5.89 10.74
CA ASN A 259 9.48 6.87 10.06
C ASN A 259 7.99 6.50 9.93
N ASP A 260 7.61 5.28 10.28
CA ASP A 260 6.29 4.73 9.98
C ASP A 260 5.13 5.43 10.72
N ASN A 261 5.26 5.71 12.02
CA ASN A 261 4.27 6.47 12.80
C ASN A 261 3.98 7.87 12.22
N GLN A 262 4.95 8.51 11.57
CA GLN A 262 4.90 9.93 11.25
C GLN A 262 4.73 10.23 9.75
N LEU A 263 5.14 9.31 8.87
CA LEU A 263 5.15 9.52 7.42
C LEU A 263 4.26 8.55 6.63
N ALA A 264 3.70 7.51 7.26
CA ALA A 264 2.84 6.53 6.60
C ALA A 264 1.40 6.59 7.13
N LEU A 265 0.40 6.52 6.23
CA LEU A 265 -1.01 6.53 6.62
C LEU A 265 -1.41 5.26 7.38
N ASP A 266 -0.86 4.12 6.95
CA ASP A 266 -1.08 2.75 7.40
C ASP A 266 -0.05 2.27 8.45
N TYR A 267 0.79 3.17 8.97
CA TYR A 267 1.95 2.85 9.81
C TYR A 267 2.92 1.82 9.18
N GLY A 268 3.09 1.89 7.85
CA GLY A 268 4.20 1.29 7.13
C GLY A 268 4.02 -0.17 6.70
N ALA A 269 2.80 -0.72 6.80
CA ALA A 269 2.50 -2.07 6.31
C ALA A 269 2.78 -2.21 4.81
N GLN A 270 2.35 -1.26 3.99
CA GLN A 270 2.60 -1.18 2.54
C GLN A 270 4.07 -0.91 2.22
N ALA A 271 4.79 -0.12 3.03
CA ALA A 271 6.23 0.10 2.88
C ALA A 271 7.01 -1.21 3.07
N ARG A 272 6.66 -1.97 4.12
CA ARG A 272 7.19 -3.31 4.43
C ARG A 272 6.81 -4.33 3.35
N GLY A 273 5.56 -4.30 2.90
CA GLY A 273 5.04 -5.17 1.85
C GLY A 273 5.78 -4.99 0.52
N GLN A 274 5.95 -3.74 0.09
CA GLN A 274 6.70 -3.41 -1.13
C GLN A 274 8.18 -3.79 -1.01
N LEU A 275 8.83 -3.58 0.15
CA LEU A 275 10.24 -3.92 0.35
C LEU A 275 10.52 -5.43 0.18
N ILE A 276 9.55 -6.29 0.51
CA ILE A 276 9.60 -7.73 0.19
C ILE A 276 9.52 -7.94 -1.33
N LEU A 277 8.62 -7.27 -2.05
CA LEU A 277 8.48 -7.39 -3.50
C LEU A 277 9.72 -6.85 -4.26
N ASP A 278 10.34 -5.78 -3.76
CA ASP A 278 11.59 -5.23 -4.27
C ASP A 278 12.76 -6.19 -4.04
N THR A 279 12.80 -6.86 -2.88
CA THR A 279 13.72 -7.97 -2.60
C THR A 279 13.51 -9.14 -3.56
N LEU A 280 12.27 -9.52 -3.87
CA LEU A 280 11.97 -10.55 -4.88
C LEU A 280 12.37 -10.09 -6.30
N GLY A 281 12.27 -8.80 -6.62
CA GLY A 281 12.72 -8.20 -7.89
C GLY A 281 14.24 -8.15 -8.04
N MET A 282 14.95 -7.84 -6.96
CA MET A 282 16.41 -7.98 -6.84
C MET A 282 16.83 -9.43 -7.12
N LEU A 283 16.19 -10.39 -6.43
CA LEU A 283 16.45 -11.81 -6.60
C LEU A 283 16.13 -12.30 -8.01
N ALA A 284 15.01 -11.91 -8.61
CA ALA A 284 14.66 -12.25 -10.00
C ALA A 284 15.71 -11.75 -11.00
N THR A 285 16.38 -10.64 -10.69
CA THR A 285 17.44 -10.06 -11.52
C THR A 285 18.77 -10.78 -11.36
N ALA A 286 19.20 -11.06 -10.12
CA ALA A 286 20.38 -11.89 -9.84
C ALA A 286 20.23 -13.33 -10.36
N ASN A 287 19.05 -13.93 -10.16
CA ASN A 287 18.72 -15.29 -10.58
C ASN A 287 18.76 -15.47 -12.11
N ALA A 288 18.34 -14.46 -12.86
CA ALA A 288 18.50 -14.42 -14.31
C ALA A 288 19.98 -14.28 -14.76
N GLY A 289 20.89 -13.93 -13.85
CA GLY A 289 22.28 -13.58 -14.16
C GLY A 289 22.42 -12.22 -14.83
N ARG A 290 21.50 -11.28 -14.55
CA ARG A 290 21.60 -9.87 -14.94
C ARG A 290 22.32 -9.08 -13.85
N SER A 291 22.93 -7.95 -14.20
CA SER A 291 23.51 -7.05 -13.20
C SER A 291 22.42 -6.54 -12.27
N VAL A 292 22.68 -6.57 -10.97
CA VAL A 292 21.87 -5.93 -9.93
C VAL A 292 22.67 -4.75 -9.41
N SER A 293 22.11 -3.55 -9.50
CA SER A 293 22.69 -2.33 -8.97
C SER A 293 21.59 -1.43 -8.41
N TYR A 294 21.88 -0.70 -7.33
CA TYR A 294 21.00 0.30 -6.74
C TYR A 294 21.77 1.59 -6.44
N ASP A 295 21.05 2.71 -6.44
CA ASP A 295 21.59 4.03 -6.13
C ASP A 295 21.31 4.40 -4.67
N ASP A 296 22.37 4.45 -3.87
CA ASP A 296 22.34 5.00 -2.51
C ASP A 296 22.41 6.52 -2.59
N ILE A 297 21.25 7.18 -2.43
CA ILE A 297 21.10 8.63 -2.64
C ILE A 297 20.95 9.30 -1.27
N THR A 298 21.99 10.00 -0.83
CA THR A 298 21.96 10.69 0.47
C THR A 298 21.01 11.88 0.44
N THR A 299 20.29 12.08 1.55
CA THR A 299 19.37 13.21 1.71
C THR A 299 20.15 14.53 1.79
N ALA A 300 19.76 15.52 0.97
CA ALA A 300 20.36 16.85 1.02
C ALA A 300 20.06 17.57 2.35
N THR A 301 21.01 18.34 2.85
CA THR A 301 20.91 19.10 4.10
C THR A 301 21.30 20.55 3.88
N ALA A 302 21.02 21.43 4.84
CA ALA A 302 21.38 22.85 4.78
C ALA A 302 22.91 23.12 4.69
N SER A 303 23.75 22.09 4.87
CA SER A 303 25.22 22.19 4.83
C SER A 303 25.91 21.25 3.84
N ALA A 304 25.19 20.29 3.23
CA ALA A 304 25.73 19.35 2.26
C ALA A 304 24.67 18.95 1.19
N PRO A 305 25.02 18.96 -0.11
CA PRO A 305 24.12 18.50 -1.17
C PRO A 305 23.91 16.99 -1.13
N SER A 306 22.87 16.50 -1.81
CA SER A 306 22.68 15.07 -2.06
C SER A 306 23.85 14.50 -2.87
N THR A 307 24.25 13.28 -2.56
CA THR A 307 25.25 12.50 -3.29
C THR A 307 24.70 11.13 -3.64
N THR A 308 24.78 10.74 -4.91
CA THR A 308 24.40 9.40 -5.38
C THR A 308 25.62 8.48 -5.42
N THR A 309 25.52 7.30 -4.83
CA THR A 309 26.50 6.22 -4.98
C THR A 309 25.81 4.97 -5.54
N THR A 310 25.99 4.71 -6.84
CA THR A 310 25.59 3.43 -7.43
C THR A 310 26.44 2.31 -6.85
N ARG A 311 25.82 1.19 -6.45
CA ARG A 311 26.52 -0.04 -6.03
C ARG A 311 25.94 -1.26 -6.71
N THR A 312 26.79 -2.07 -7.30
CA THR A 312 26.46 -3.43 -7.76
C THR A 312 26.29 -4.38 -6.57
N LEU A 313 25.68 -5.55 -6.81
CA LEU A 313 25.54 -6.58 -5.76
C LEU A 313 26.88 -7.10 -5.23
N ASP A 314 27.93 -7.22 -6.06
CA ASP A 314 29.26 -7.61 -5.59
C ASP A 314 29.91 -6.52 -4.72
N GLU A 315 29.65 -5.25 -5.00
CA GLU A 315 30.06 -4.12 -4.12
C GLU A 315 29.23 -4.05 -2.83
N ALA A 316 27.94 -4.40 -2.87
CA ALA A 316 27.08 -4.49 -1.69
C ALA A 316 27.48 -5.66 -0.76
N LEU A 317 27.85 -6.81 -1.34
CA LEU A 317 28.43 -7.96 -0.64
C LEU A 317 29.77 -7.59 0.01
N LEU A 318 30.64 -6.87 -0.71
CA LEU A 318 31.90 -6.36 -0.17
C LEU A 318 31.66 -5.36 0.98
N ARG A 319 30.78 -4.36 0.76
CA ARG A 319 30.46 -3.30 1.74
C ARG A 319 30.03 -3.86 3.09
N ALA A 320 29.19 -4.90 3.11
CA ALA A 320 28.76 -5.54 4.35
C ALA A 320 29.94 -6.07 5.18
N THR A 321 31.04 -6.52 4.54
CA THR A 321 32.26 -6.99 5.22
C THR A 321 33.24 -5.88 5.59
N THR A 322 33.17 -4.72 4.92
CA THR A 322 34.11 -3.59 5.12
C THR A 322 33.53 -2.41 5.89
N ARG A 323 32.23 -2.43 6.26
CA ARG A 323 31.61 -1.39 7.07
C ARG A 323 32.29 -1.22 8.43
N THR A 324 32.36 0.01 8.93
CA THR A 324 33.09 0.35 10.16
C THR A 324 32.36 -0.08 11.44
N ASP A 325 31.05 -0.24 11.38
CA ASP A 325 30.19 -0.67 12.48
C ASP A 325 29.73 -2.13 12.27
N GLN A 326 30.09 -3.02 13.18
CA GLN A 326 29.72 -4.44 13.12
C GLN A 326 29.94 -5.09 11.72
N PRO A 327 31.19 -5.17 11.20
CA PRO A 327 31.45 -5.81 9.91
C PRO A 327 30.98 -7.27 9.86
N ALA A 328 30.41 -7.67 8.71
CA ALA A 328 29.96 -9.03 8.46
C ALA A 328 31.14 -9.99 8.22
N PRO A 329 31.00 -11.29 8.55
CA PRO A 329 31.97 -12.32 8.13
C PRO A 329 32.12 -12.38 6.61
N ALA A 330 33.35 -12.56 6.13
CA ALA A 330 33.62 -12.70 4.70
C ALA A 330 32.96 -13.97 4.12
N SER A 331 32.39 -13.85 2.93
CA SER A 331 31.70 -14.94 2.22
C SER A 331 32.32 -15.23 0.85
N THR A 332 31.95 -16.37 0.26
CA THR A 332 32.32 -16.79 -1.10
C THR A 332 31.21 -16.54 -2.13
N VAL A 333 30.07 -16.00 -1.70
CA VAL A 333 28.97 -15.60 -2.58
C VAL A 333 29.37 -14.40 -3.43
N THR A 334 29.01 -14.44 -4.70
CA THR A 334 29.10 -13.35 -5.68
C THR A 334 27.80 -13.26 -6.47
N ALA A 335 27.52 -12.14 -7.12
CA ALA A 335 26.34 -11.97 -7.97
C ALA A 335 26.26 -13.06 -9.06
N ALA A 336 27.40 -13.40 -9.67
CA ALA A 336 27.48 -14.49 -10.64
C ALA A 336 27.10 -15.87 -10.05
N SER A 337 27.39 -16.12 -8.76
CA SER A 337 27.07 -17.37 -8.07
C SER A 337 25.58 -17.56 -7.73
N LEU A 338 24.76 -16.49 -7.88
CA LEU A 338 23.32 -16.51 -7.60
C LEU A 338 22.46 -16.90 -8.80
N LYS A 339 23.04 -16.96 -10.00
CA LYS A 339 22.32 -17.31 -11.23
C LYS A 339 21.71 -18.72 -11.13
N GLY A 340 20.40 -18.81 -11.31
CA GLY A 340 19.63 -20.06 -11.27
C GLY A 340 19.48 -20.70 -9.88
N ARG A 341 19.74 -19.97 -8.79
CA ARG A 341 19.56 -20.48 -7.41
C ARG A 341 18.13 -20.38 -6.88
N PHE A 342 17.38 -19.37 -7.27
CA PHE A 342 16.11 -19.04 -6.64
C PHE A 342 14.95 -19.58 -7.47
N ASP A 343 14.06 -20.34 -6.84
CA ASP A 343 12.71 -20.51 -7.34
C ASP A 343 11.84 -19.40 -6.73
N LEU A 344 11.19 -18.63 -7.60
CA LEU A 344 10.29 -17.53 -7.23
C LEU A 344 8.84 -17.84 -7.65
N GLY A 345 8.58 -19.06 -8.13
CA GLY A 345 7.25 -19.69 -8.20
C GLY A 345 6.86 -20.41 -6.91
N HIS A 346 7.80 -20.58 -5.97
CA HIS A 346 7.60 -21.17 -4.65
C HIS A 346 8.25 -20.28 -3.58
N VAL A 347 7.45 -19.40 -2.98
CA VAL A 347 7.89 -18.34 -2.05
C VAL A 347 7.12 -18.38 -0.72
N GLY A 348 7.86 -18.42 0.38
CA GLY A 348 7.32 -18.27 1.73
C GLY A 348 7.72 -16.93 2.36
N ILE A 349 6.86 -16.34 3.19
CA ILE A 349 7.15 -15.08 3.88
C ILE A 349 6.80 -15.15 5.37
N MET A 350 7.69 -14.65 6.23
CA MET A 350 7.49 -14.51 7.67
C MET A 350 7.75 -13.06 8.08
N GLY A 351 6.88 -12.50 8.91
CA GLY A 351 6.99 -11.13 9.39
C GLY A 351 6.67 -11.01 10.87
N HIS A 352 7.49 -10.28 11.62
CA HIS A 352 7.26 -10.01 13.04
C HIS A 352 6.50 -8.69 13.25
N SER A 353 5.49 -8.68 14.13
CA SER A 353 4.81 -7.46 14.59
C SER A 353 4.27 -6.56 13.45
N ARG A 354 4.70 -5.31 13.28
CA ARG A 354 4.40 -4.51 12.06
C ARG A 354 4.94 -5.11 10.76
N GLY A 355 6.01 -5.88 10.81
CA GLY A 355 6.44 -6.75 9.72
C GLY A 355 5.49 -7.91 9.46
N GLY A 356 4.73 -8.35 10.48
CA GLY A 356 3.67 -9.36 10.38
C GLY A 356 2.46 -8.87 9.60
N GLU A 357 1.98 -7.66 9.88
CA GLU A 357 1.03 -6.96 9.00
C GLU A 357 1.66 -6.67 7.62
N GLY A 358 2.94 -6.33 7.60
CA GLY A 358 3.74 -6.16 6.38
C GLY A 358 3.83 -7.38 5.46
N VAL A 359 3.81 -8.62 5.95
CA VAL A 359 3.75 -9.83 5.09
C VAL A 359 2.35 -10.10 4.56
N VAL A 360 1.29 -9.73 5.30
CA VAL A 360 -0.08 -9.76 4.78
C VAL A 360 -0.25 -8.71 3.67
N SER A 361 0.33 -7.52 3.86
CA SER A 361 0.43 -6.48 2.84
C SER A 361 1.25 -6.95 1.62
N ALA A 362 2.40 -7.62 1.82
CA ALA A 362 3.19 -8.19 0.73
C ALA A 362 2.38 -9.18 -0.12
N ALA A 363 1.56 -10.03 0.50
CA ALA A 363 0.73 -11.00 -0.21
C ALA A 363 -0.41 -10.33 -1.01
N THR A 364 -1.11 -9.36 -0.44
CA THR A 364 -2.20 -8.63 -1.14
C THR A 364 -1.67 -7.72 -2.26
N LEU A 365 -0.55 -7.01 -2.04
CA LEU A 365 0.18 -6.26 -3.07
C LEU A 365 0.69 -7.19 -4.19
N ASN A 366 1.19 -8.37 -3.85
CA ASN A 366 1.61 -9.37 -4.84
C ASN A 366 0.42 -9.86 -5.69
N GLN A 367 -0.72 -10.13 -5.05
CA GLN A 367 -1.97 -10.48 -5.74
C GLN A 367 -2.55 -9.31 -6.56
N ALA A 368 -2.14 -8.06 -6.32
CA ALA A 368 -2.48 -6.92 -7.18
C ALA A 368 -1.66 -6.88 -8.49
N LEU A 369 -0.52 -7.59 -8.57
CA LEU A 369 0.34 -7.57 -9.75
C LEU A 369 -0.28 -8.31 -10.94
N ALA A 370 -0.03 -7.80 -12.16
CA ALA A 370 -0.38 -8.47 -13.41
C ALA A 370 0.37 -9.81 -13.63
N LYS A 371 1.44 -10.04 -12.87
CA LYS A 371 2.18 -11.32 -12.75
C LYS A 371 2.69 -11.45 -11.30
N PRO A 372 1.91 -12.07 -10.39
CA PRO A 372 2.35 -12.29 -9.02
C PRO A 372 3.58 -13.21 -8.96
N TYR A 373 4.45 -12.99 -7.97
CA TYR A 373 5.39 -14.00 -7.49
C TYR A 373 4.63 -15.15 -6.82
N GLY A 374 5.26 -16.32 -6.74
CA GLY A 374 4.66 -17.53 -6.18
C GLY A 374 4.58 -17.57 -4.66
N ILE A 375 4.03 -16.52 -4.03
CA ILE A 375 3.80 -16.49 -2.58
C ILE A 375 2.73 -17.53 -2.24
N GLU A 376 3.14 -18.59 -1.55
CA GLU A 376 2.32 -19.79 -1.28
C GLU A 376 2.24 -20.13 0.22
N SER A 377 2.87 -19.36 1.09
CA SER A 377 2.93 -19.61 2.53
C SER A 377 3.22 -18.31 3.31
N VAL A 378 2.36 -17.94 4.25
CA VAL A 378 2.46 -16.67 5.02
C VAL A 378 2.43 -16.93 6.53
N LEU A 379 3.41 -16.38 7.26
CA LEU A 379 3.53 -16.54 8.72
C LEU A 379 3.66 -15.18 9.42
N PRO A 380 2.55 -14.58 9.87
CA PRO A 380 2.58 -13.42 10.75
C PRO A 380 2.93 -13.83 12.19
N LEU A 381 4.07 -13.38 12.71
CA LEU A 381 4.57 -13.66 14.06
C LEU A 381 4.30 -12.46 14.99
N ALA A 382 3.58 -12.69 16.09
CA ALA A 382 3.14 -11.67 17.05
C ALA A 382 2.58 -10.38 16.40
N PRO A 383 1.75 -10.46 15.35
CA PRO A 383 1.55 -9.34 14.45
C PRO A 383 0.54 -8.32 15.00
N VAL A 384 0.72 -7.06 14.62
CA VAL A 384 -0.38 -6.08 14.63
C VAL A 384 -1.35 -6.37 13.47
N ASP A 385 -2.52 -5.73 13.50
CA ASP A 385 -3.51 -5.69 12.42
C ASP A 385 -4.25 -4.35 12.53
N PHE A 386 -3.57 -3.26 12.20
CA PHE A 386 -4.18 -1.93 12.23
C PHE A 386 -5.19 -1.75 11.09
N GLY A 387 -4.95 -2.40 9.94
CA GLY A 387 -5.73 -2.28 8.72
C GLY A 387 -6.89 -3.28 8.55
N ARG A 388 -7.10 -4.26 9.43
CA ARG A 388 -8.12 -5.34 9.27
C ARG A 388 -8.01 -6.00 7.88
N MET A 389 -6.81 -6.45 7.53
CA MET A 389 -6.51 -7.01 6.20
C MET A 389 -6.96 -8.48 6.07
N THR A 390 -7.69 -8.78 5.01
CA THR A 390 -8.13 -10.16 4.70
C THR A 390 -7.21 -10.83 3.68
N LEU A 391 -6.75 -12.05 3.97
CA LEU A 391 -5.74 -12.76 3.18
C LEU A 391 -6.31 -14.02 2.47
N PRO A 392 -6.49 -13.99 1.14
CA PRO A 392 -6.95 -15.14 0.36
C PRO A 392 -5.81 -16.05 -0.14
N ASP A 393 -6.21 -17.23 -0.59
CA ASP A 393 -5.46 -18.15 -1.46
C ASP A 393 -4.16 -18.78 -0.91
N VAL A 394 -3.71 -18.42 0.30
CA VAL A 394 -2.44 -18.91 0.88
C VAL A 394 -2.62 -19.52 2.27
N PRO A 395 -2.07 -20.72 2.54
CA PRO A 395 -1.94 -21.26 3.89
C PRO A 395 -1.26 -20.26 4.81
N THR A 396 -1.91 -20.00 5.95
CA THR A 396 -1.54 -18.92 6.88
C THR A 396 -1.52 -19.41 8.31
N ALA A 397 -0.41 -19.19 9.03
CA ALA A 397 -0.33 -19.45 10.47
C ALA A 397 0.11 -18.21 11.24
N VAL A 398 -0.79 -17.65 12.05
CA VAL A 398 -0.52 -16.49 12.90
C VAL A 398 -0.06 -16.97 14.27
N PHE A 399 1.13 -16.56 14.70
CA PHE A 399 1.71 -16.96 15.99
C PHE A 399 1.44 -15.87 17.02
N LEU A 400 0.84 -16.22 18.17
CA LEU A 400 0.34 -15.28 19.17
C LEU A 400 0.95 -15.58 20.56
N PRO A 401 2.01 -14.87 20.99
CA PRO A 401 2.55 -14.99 22.34
C PRO A 401 1.53 -14.57 23.39
N TYR A 402 1.37 -15.37 24.46
CA TYR A 402 0.36 -15.08 25.49
C TYR A 402 0.75 -13.98 26.49
N CYS A 403 2.05 -13.75 26.65
CA CYS A 403 2.65 -12.77 27.55
C CYS A 403 3.32 -11.62 26.79
N ASP A 404 2.78 -11.29 25.62
CA ASP A 404 3.12 -10.09 24.84
C ASP A 404 2.74 -8.84 25.64
N GLY A 405 3.69 -7.93 25.84
CA GLY A 405 3.46 -6.63 26.45
C GLY A 405 3.43 -5.46 25.46
N ASP A 406 3.75 -5.70 24.19
CA ASP A 406 3.72 -4.68 23.13
C ASP A 406 2.38 -4.73 22.39
N VAL A 407 2.14 -5.78 21.61
CA VAL A 407 0.87 -6.04 20.89
C VAL A 407 -0.10 -6.79 21.81
N SER A 408 -0.26 -6.29 23.03
CA SER A 408 -0.84 -7.02 24.15
C SER A 408 -2.35 -7.36 24.01
N ASN A 409 -3.04 -6.81 23.01
CA ASN A 409 -4.39 -7.20 22.61
C ASN A 409 -4.46 -8.41 21.65
N GLN A 410 -3.32 -8.87 21.12
CA GLN A 410 -3.23 -9.93 20.12
C GLN A 410 -4.13 -9.72 18.88
N GLN A 411 -4.32 -8.47 18.44
CA GLN A 411 -5.18 -8.11 17.30
C GLN A 411 -4.88 -8.91 16.01
N GLY A 412 -3.66 -9.42 15.83
CA GLY A 412 -3.32 -10.41 14.80
C GLY A 412 -4.24 -11.64 14.68
N GLN A 413 -4.99 -11.97 15.73
CA GLN A 413 -6.07 -12.97 15.70
C GLN A 413 -7.11 -12.68 14.61
N HIS A 414 -7.36 -11.42 14.27
CA HIS A 414 -8.31 -10.99 13.22
C HIS A 414 -7.97 -11.55 11.84
N PHE A 415 -6.68 -11.69 11.47
CA PHE A 415 -6.27 -12.28 10.19
C PHE A 415 -6.85 -13.69 9.96
N ILE A 416 -7.08 -14.44 11.05
CA ILE A 416 -7.70 -15.78 11.00
C ILE A 416 -9.22 -15.69 11.02
N ASP A 417 -9.80 -14.68 11.68
CA ASP A 417 -11.24 -14.58 11.88
C ASP A 417 -11.99 -13.88 10.74
N ASP A 418 -11.45 -12.80 10.16
CA ASP A 418 -12.05 -12.15 8.99
C ASP A 418 -11.79 -12.96 7.71
N SER A 419 -10.53 -13.38 7.46
CA SER A 419 -10.15 -14.01 6.18
C SER A 419 -10.84 -15.35 5.90
N ARG A 420 -11.26 -16.09 6.93
CA ARG A 420 -11.61 -17.52 6.80
C ARG A 420 -12.86 -17.82 5.97
N HIS A 421 -13.74 -16.84 5.80
CA HIS A 421 -14.96 -16.93 4.97
C HIS A 421 -15.11 -15.72 4.02
N ALA A 422 -14.06 -14.91 3.85
CA ALA A 422 -14.07 -13.72 3.00
C ALA A 422 -13.92 -14.02 1.49
N PHE A 423 -13.54 -15.26 1.13
CA PHE A 423 -13.26 -15.70 -0.24
C PHE A 423 -13.65 -17.18 -0.44
N ASP A 424 -13.97 -17.55 -1.68
CA ASP A 424 -14.02 -18.95 -2.11
C ASP A 424 -12.59 -19.47 -2.37
N ASP A 425 -11.93 -19.98 -1.32
CA ASP A 425 -10.61 -20.62 -1.39
C ASP A 425 -10.48 -21.89 -0.54
N ASP A 426 -9.39 -22.64 -0.74
CA ASP A 426 -9.19 -23.98 -0.19
C ASP A 426 -7.86 -24.10 0.56
N VAL A 427 -7.64 -23.27 1.60
CA VAL A 427 -6.38 -23.23 2.37
C VAL A 427 -6.56 -23.29 3.89
N LEU A 428 -5.56 -23.88 4.58
CA LEU A 428 -5.47 -23.93 6.03
C LEU A 428 -5.18 -22.54 6.63
N ARG A 429 -5.96 -22.14 7.64
CA ARG A 429 -5.73 -20.92 8.43
C ARG A 429 -5.65 -21.26 9.91
N SER A 430 -4.57 -20.90 10.59
CA SER A 430 -4.29 -21.35 11.96
C SER A 430 -3.87 -20.21 12.90
N ALA A 431 -4.55 -20.09 14.04
CA ALA A 431 -4.10 -19.28 15.18
C ALA A 431 -3.28 -20.16 16.13
N VAL A 432 -1.99 -19.83 16.30
CA VAL A 432 -0.99 -20.60 17.05
C VAL A 432 -0.60 -19.84 18.32
N TRP A 433 -1.30 -20.12 19.41
CA TRP A 433 -1.09 -19.46 20.70
C TRP A 433 0.08 -20.08 21.47
N VAL A 434 1.10 -19.28 21.76
CA VAL A 434 2.33 -19.70 22.44
C VAL A 434 2.30 -19.22 23.90
N MET A 435 1.88 -20.10 24.80
CA MET A 435 1.71 -19.73 26.21
C MET A 435 3.06 -19.55 26.90
N GLY A 436 3.20 -18.46 27.66
CA GLY A 436 4.45 -18.16 28.37
C GLY A 436 5.54 -17.55 27.49
N ALA A 437 5.28 -17.25 26.21
CA ALA A 437 6.13 -16.41 25.38
C ALA A 437 5.71 -14.93 25.44
N ASN A 438 6.68 -14.03 25.27
CA ASN A 438 6.52 -12.60 25.13
C ASN A 438 6.69 -12.18 23.66
N HIS A 439 6.71 -10.87 23.39
CA HIS A 439 6.90 -10.34 22.05
C HIS A 439 8.32 -10.64 21.53
N ASN A 440 9.34 -10.24 22.28
CA ASN A 440 10.69 -10.11 21.75
C ASN A 440 11.45 -11.43 21.56
N PHE A 441 11.25 -12.43 22.43
CA PHE A 441 12.25 -13.52 22.57
C PHE A 441 12.16 -14.64 21.51
N PHE A 442 11.32 -14.50 20.48
CA PHE A 442 11.48 -15.25 19.23
C PHE A 442 12.69 -14.80 18.40
N ASN A 443 13.30 -13.68 18.77
CA ASN A 443 14.33 -12.96 18.02
C ASN A 443 15.64 -12.86 18.82
N THR A 444 16.80 -12.98 18.17
CA THR A 444 18.10 -12.80 18.87
C THR A 444 18.49 -11.33 19.05
N VAL A 445 18.12 -10.46 18.10
CA VAL A 445 18.29 -9.00 18.18
C VAL A 445 17.23 -8.45 19.15
N TRP A 446 17.54 -7.37 19.87
CA TRP A 446 16.71 -6.80 20.96
C TRP A 446 16.41 -7.74 22.15
N THR A 447 16.92 -8.99 22.16
CA THR A 447 16.80 -9.90 23.31
C THR A 447 17.97 -9.72 24.31
N PRO A 448 17.72 -9.49 25.61
CA PRO A 448 18.75 -9.28 26.61
C PRO A 448 19.77 -10.41 26.69
N GLY A 449 21.05 -10.05 26.66
CA GLY A 449 22.18 -11.01 26.70
C GLY A 449 22.48 -11.71 25.37
N LEU A 450 21.66 -11.53 24.32
CA LEU A 450 21.94 -12.03 22.97
C LEU A 450 22.38 -10.90 22.00
N TYR A 451 21.92 -9.66 22.22
CA TYR A 451 22.34 -8.48 21.44
C TYR A 451 22.90 -7.37 22.36
N PRO A 452 23.87 -6.54 21.92
CA PRO A 452 24.58 -5.60 22.80
C PRO A 452 23.85 -4.27 23.07
N ALA A 453 22.71 -4.01 22.42
CA ALA A 453 22.04 -2.71 22.43
C ALA A 453 20.51 -2.81 22.30
N ALA A 454 19.80 -1.81 22.84
CA ALA A 454 18.34 -1.65 22.73
C ALA A 454 17.52 -2.92 23.07
N THR A 455 17.93 -3.68 24.09
CA THR A 455 17.30 -4.95 24.45
C THR A 455 16.32 -4.84 25.62
N GLY A 456 15.20 -5.57 25.58
CA GLY A 456 14.24 -5.59 26.70
C GLY A 456 13.36 -6.85 26.74
N ASP A 457 12.89 -7.20 27.94
CA ASP A 457 11.69 -8.02 28.09
C ASP A 457 10.48 -7.06 28.02
N ASP A 458 9.57 -7.30 27.08
CA ASP A 458 8.36 -6.49 26.89
C ASP A 458 7.29 -6.68 27.99
N TRP A 459 7.48 -7.61 28.93
CA TRP A 459 6.55 -7.78 30.06
C TRP A 459 7.00 -7.00 31.31
N ARG A 460 6.07 -6.26 31.96
CA ARG A 460 6.37 -5.44 33.15
C ARG A 460 7.06 -6.27 34.26
N THR A 461 8.29 -5.91 34.59
CA THR A 461 9.19 -6.69 35.47
C THR A 461 8.76 -6.75 36.95
N THR A 462 7.79 -5.93 37.36
CA THR A 462 7.20 -5.92 38.71
C THR A 462 5.96 -6.79 38.85
N ASP A 463 5.39 -7.28 37.74
CA ASP A 463 4.38 -8.35 37.80
C ASP A 463 5.06 -9.61 38.35
N THR A 464 4.72 -9.89 39.59
CA THR A 464 5.26 -10.97 40.41
C THR A 464 4.18 -12.00 40.79
N THR A 465 2.96 -11.86 40.22
CA THR A 465 1.79 -12.65 40.64
C THR A 465 1.08 -13.38 39.51
N SER A 466 1.24 -12.96 38.25
CA SER A 466 0.59 -13.60 37.11
C SER A 466 1.36 -14.83 36.58
N THR A 467 0.77 -15.54 35.61
CA THR A 467 1.44 -16.57 34.83
C THR A 467 2.54 -16.06 33.88
N CYS A 468 2.61 -14.74 33.67
CA CYS A 468 3.58 -14.09 32.80
C CYS A 468 4.73 -13.43 33.57
N ALA A 469 4.64 -13.35 34.91
CA ALA A 469 5.73 -12.96 35.79
C ALA A 469 7.02 -13.75 35.50
N THR A 470 8.18 -13.09 35.48
CA THR A 470 9.48 -13.70 35.13
C THR A 470 9.95 -14.79 36.10
N THR A 471 9.35 -14.84 37.30
CA THR A 471 9.56 -15.88 38.32
C THR A 471 8.60 -17.06 38.23
N ASN A 472 7.58 -17.01 37.35
CA ASN A 472 6.55 -18.03 37.26
C ASN A 472 7.03 -19.24 36.43
N PRO A 473 6.90 -20.50 36.92
CA PRO A 473 7.26 -21.69 36.14
C PRO A 473 6.53 -21.88 34.80
N THR A 474 5.45 -21.14 34.53
CA THR A 474 4.77 -21.15 33.20
C THR A 474 5.33 -20.13 32.21
N ARG A 475 6.20 -19.21 32.64
CA ARG A 475 6.90 -18.25 31.78
C ARG A 475 8.14 -18.92 31.18
N MET A 476 8.27 -18.90 29.86
CA MET A 476 9.43 -19.51 29.18
C MET A 476 10.64 -18.57 29.21
N THR A 477 11.84 -19.12 29.38
CA THR A 477 13.10 -18.35 29.25
C THR A 477 13.35 -17.94 27.79
N ALA A 478 14.15 -16.89 27.56
CA ALA A 478 14.41 -16.40 26.20
C ALA A 478 14.92 -17.49 25.23
N ALA A 479 15.80 -18.37 25.69
CA ALA A 479 16.31 -19.49 24.88
C ALA A 479 15.23 -20.53 24.53
N GLN A 480 14.24 -20.74 25.40
CA GLN A 480 13.10 -21.61 25.14
C GLN A 480 12.12 -20.98 24.15
N GLN A 481 11.83 -19.68 24.29
CA GLN A 481 10.97 -18.95 23.35
C GLN A 481 11.58 -18.92 21.94
N TYR A 482 12.88 -18.65 21.84
CA TYR A 482 13.63 -18.72 20.60
C TYR A 482 13.59 -20.12 19.97
N GLN A 483 13.81 -21.20 20.76
CA GLN A 483 13.70 -22.57 20.23
C GLN A 483 12.27 -22.92 19.78
N VAL A 484 11.22 -22.46 20.48
CA VAL A 484 9.83 -22.63 20.03
C VAL A 484 9.60 -21.91 18.71
N GLY A 485 10.06 -20.67 18.56
CA GLY A 485 10.03 -19.93 17.28
C GLY A 485 10.73 -20.69 16.16
N VAL A 486 12.00 -21.06 16.37
CA VAL A 486 12.82 -21.78 15.38
C VAL A 486 12.20 -23.12 14.99
N SER A 487 11.60 -23.86 15.94
CA SER A 487 10.88 -25.10 15.66
C SER A 487 9.62 -24.86 14.83
N TYR A 488 8.67 -24.07 15.34
CA TYR A 488 7.36 -23.93 14.71
C TYR A 488 7.42 -23.14 13.39
N MET A 489 8.26 -22.10 13.27
CA MET A 489 8.43 -21.40 11.99
C MET A 489 9.01 -22.32 10.91
N THR A 490 10.02 -23.13 11.26
CA THR A 490 10.59 -24.11 10.33
C THR A 490 9.57 -25.19 9.95
N GLY A 491 8.80 -25.67 10.93
CA GLY A 491 7.74 -26.67 10.71
C GLY A 491 6.64 -26.20 9.78
N PHE A 492 6.24 -24.93 9.87
CA PHE A 492 5.20 -24.35 9.01
C PHE A 492 5.63 -24.36 7.54
N PHE A 493 6.80 -23.79 7.19
CA PHE A 493 7.27 -23.77 5.81
C PHE A 493 7.58 -25.17 5.26
N ARG A 494 8.12 -26.08 6.10
CA ARG A 494 8.33 -27.48 5.70
C ARG A 494 7.02 -28.20 5.39
N LEU A 495 5.95 -27.91 6.14
CA LEU A 495 4.61 -28.44 5.87
C LEU A 495 4.01 -27.85 4.58
N THR A 496 3.97 -26.52 4.46
CA THR A 496 3.22 -25.81 3.40
C THR A 496 3.92 -25.82 2.05
N MET A 497 5.23 -25.58 2.02
CA MET A 497 6.04 -25.55 0.80
C MET A 497 6.73 -26.89 0.52
N GLY A 498 7.17 -27.58 1.57
CA GLY A 498 7.87 -28.88 1.46
C GLY A 498 6.94 -30.09 1.33
N GLY A 499 5.65 -29.94 1.62
CA GLY A 499 4.68 -31.04 1.66
C GLY A 499 4.92 -32.03 2.81
N GLU A 500 5.66 -31.63 3.84
CA GLU A 500 6.07 -32.51 4.95
C GLU A 500 4.95 -32.72 5.98
N THR A 501 3.96 -33.52 5.58
CA THR A 501 2.73 -33.80 6.34
C THR A 501 2.93 -34.34 7.76
N GLN A 502 4.13 -34.84 8.13
CA GLN A 502 4.41 -35.22 9.52
C GLN A 502 4.38 -34.04 10.50
N PHE A 503 4.44 -32.79 10.00
CA PHE A 503 4.31 -31.58 10.82
C PHE A 503 2.87 -31.02 10.85
N GLN A 504 1.89 -31.64 10.19
CA GLN A 504 0.54 -31.09 10.06
C GLN A 504 -0.16 -30.89 11.41
N SER A 505 0.05 -31.84 12.34
CA SER A 505 -0.47 -31.79 13.72
C SER A 505 0.11 -30.67 14.59
N LEU A 506 1.07 -29.89 14.08
CA LEU A 506 1.54 -28.65 14.71
C LEU A 506 0.65 -27.44 14.39
N PHE A 507 -0.23 -27.53 13.37
CA PHE A 507 -0.99 -26.38 12.84
C PHE A 507 -2.47 -26.68 12.55
N ASP A 508 -2.92 -27.94 12.52
CA ASP A 508 -4.28 -28.31 12.13
C ASP A 508 -5.33 -28.37 13.28
N GLY A 509 -4.92 -28.14 14.52
CA GLY A 509 -5.82 -28.16 15.69
C GLY A 509 -6.40 -29.56 16.03
N SER A 510 -5.91 -30.63 15.40
CA SER A 510 -6.38 -31.99 15.65
C SER A 510 -6.01 -32.50 17.06
N VAL A 511 -4.92 -31.98 17.62
CA VAL A 511 -4.30 -32.41 18.89
C VAL A 511 -3.65 -31.23 19.61
N LYS A 512 -3.16 -31.45 20.84
CA LYS A 512 -2.15 -30.55 21.41
C LYS A 512 -0.82 -30.72 20.64
N PRO A 513 -0.28 -29.66 20.00
CA PRO A 513 0.99 -29.73 19.30
C PRO A 513 2.19 -29.83 20.26
N SER A 514 3.26 -30.50 19.83
CA SER A 514 4.51 -30.66 20.58
C SER A 514 5.61 -31.23 19.68
N THR A 515 6.85 -30.72 19.79
CA THR A 515 8.04 -31.28 19.12
C THR A 515 9.01 -31.88 20.13
N THR A 516 9.88 -32.80 19.71
CA THR A 516 10.89 -33.42 20.59
C THR A 516 11.86 -32.40 21.23
N ALA A 517 12.05 -31.22 20.64
CA ALA A 517 12.84 -30.13 21.20
C ALA A 517 12.03 -29.10 22.03
N THR A 518 10.70 -29.08 21.92
CA THR A 518 9.80 -28.08 22.53
C THR A 518 8.83 -28.67 23.55
N SER A 519 9.08 -29.88 24.06
CA SER A 519 8.18 -30.64 24.94
C SER A 519 7.83 -29.98 26.29
N TYR A 520 8.48 -28.87 26.64
CA TYR A 520 8.15 -28.00 27.78
C TYR A 520 7.06 -26.95 27.48
N ALA A 521 6.78 -26.67 26.20
CA ALA A 521 5.91 -25.58 25.79
C ALA A 521 4.42 -25.97 25.86
N ASP A 522 3.58 -25.00 26.22
CA ASP A 522 2.13 -25.10 26.06
C ASP A 522 1.72 -24.28 24.83
N VAL A 523 1.82 -24.91 23.64
CA VAL A 523 1.31 -24.33 22.39
C VAL A 523 -0.11 -24.85 22.16
N ARG A 524 -0.99 -23.97 21.69
CA ARG A 524 -2.42 -24.23 21.47
C ARG A 524 -2.80 -23.75 20.09
N VAL A 525 -3.59 -24.52 19.36
CA VAL A 525 -3.90 -24.26 17.96
C VAL A 525 -5.38 -24.34 17.72
N MET A 526 -5.90 -23.33 17.02
CA MET A 526 -7.24 -23.33 16.47
C MET A 526 -7.13 -23.12 14.97
N ALA A 527 -7.71 -24.03 14.20
CA ALA A 527 -7.62 -24.03 12.75
C ALA A 527 -8.99 -23.79 12.12
N THR A 528 -8.98 -23.22 10.92
CA THR A 528 -10.04 -23.40 9.94
C THR A 528 -9.45 -24.25 8.83
N GLN A 529 -10.05 -25.41 8.61
CA GLN A 529 -9.62 -26.36 7.58
C GLN A 529 -10.05 -25.87 6.19
N PRO A 530 -9.36 -26.29 5.11
CA PRO A 530 -9.74 -25.95 3.74
C PRO A 530 -11.21 -26.26 3.43
N ALA A 531 -11.86 -25.44 2.60
CA ALA A 531 -13.30 -25.57 2.30
C ALA A 531 -13.66 -26.95 1.71
N SER A 532 -12.79 -27.52 0.85
CA SER A 532 -12.96 -28.85 0.25
C SER A 532 -12.84 -30.01 1.25
N LYS A 533 -12.44 -29.72 2.50
CA LYS A 533 -12.32 -30.69 3.61
C LYS A 533 -13.36 -30.47 4.71
N THR A 534 -14.20 -29.44 4.60
CA THR A 534 -14.98 -28.90 5.72
C THR A 534 -16.49 -28.91 5.43
N ALA A 535 -17.22 -29.79 6.12
CA ALA A 535 -18.68 -29.79 6.19
C ALA A 535 -19.16 -28.89 7.36
N LEU A 536 -19.06 -27.58 7.15
CA LEU A 536 -19.49 -26.54 8.12
C LEU A 536 -21.01 -26.61 8.34
N VAL A 537 -21.43 -26.98 9.56
CA VAL A 537 -22.85 -27.12 9.96
C VAL A 537 -23.44 -25.76 10.33
N THR A 538 -22.66 -24.94 11.03
CA THR A 538 -22.94 -23.53 11.35
C THR A 538 -21.65 -22.86 11.81
N ASP A 539 -21.40 -21.63 11.34
CA ASP A 539 -20.33 -20.75 11.80
C ASP A 539 -20.68 -20.05 13.13
N PHE A 540 -21.99 -19.91 13.42
CA PHE A 540 -22.61 -19.18 14.52
C PHE A 540 -22.58 -17.64 14.39
N THR A 541 -22.34 -17.10 13.19
CA THR A 541 -22.31 -15.66 12.91
C THR A 541 -23.70 -15.03 12.77
N GLU A 542 -24.72 -15.82 12.44
CA GLU A 542 -26.11 -15.39 12.21
C GLU A 542 -27.14 -16.22 12.99
N THR A 543 -28.32 -15.64 13.22
CA THR A 543 -29.46 -16.32 13.87
C THR A 543 -30.12 -17.35 12.94
N SER A 544 -29.75 -18.63 13.07
CA SER A 544 -30.26 -19.72 12.23
C SER A 544 -31.46 -20.46 12.83
N SER A 545 -32.50 -20.69 12.03
CA SER A 545 -33.67 -21.53 12.40
C SER A 545 -33.34 -23.01 12.66
N LEU A 546 -32.15 -23.46 12.26
CA LEU A 546 -31.64 -24.79 12.59
C LEU A 546 -31.15 -24.90 14.04
N VAL A 547 -30.84 -23.75 14.67
CA VAL A 547 -30.40 -23.62 16.06
C VAL A 547 -31.62 -23.30 16.94
N ARG A 548 -31.84 -24.09 17.99
CA ARG A 548 -32.95 -23.93 18.94
C ARG A 548 -32.43 -24.00 20.36
N VAL A 549 -32.85 -23.08 21.22
CA VAL A 549 -32.54 -23.11 22.66
C VAL A 549 -33.76 -23.56 23.48
N SER A 550 -33.52 -24.24 24.59
CA SER A 550 -34.56 -24.75 25.49
C SER A 550 -34.05 -24.88 26.93
N GLY A 551 -34.97 -25.08 27.88
CA GLY A 551 -34.64 -25.12 29.31
C GLY A 551 -34.29 -23.74 29.87
N GLY A 552 -33.49 -23.70 30.94
CA GLY A 552 -33.01 -22.47 31.57
C GLY A 552 -31.88 -21.77 30.82
N ALA A 553 -31.99 -21.60 29.49
CA ALA A 553 -30.93 -21.06 28.65
C ALA A 553 -31.43 -20.07 27.57
N THR A 554 -30.49 -19.27 27.07
CA THR A 554 -30.67 -18.32 25.96
C THR A 554 -29.49 -18.42 25.00
N ALA A 555 -29.71 -18.08 23.73
CA ALA A 555 -28.64 -17.95 22.73
C ALA A 555 -28.92 -16.71 21.87
N ALA A 556 -27.91 -15.87 21.68
CA ALA A 556 -27.98 -14.68 20.84
C ALA A 556 -26.64 -14.48 20.12
N VAL A 557 -26.69 -13.95 18.90
CA VAL A 557 -25.47 -13.50 18.21
C VAL A 557 -24.98 -12.21 18.87
N CYS A 558 -23.67 -12.09 19.04
CA CYS A 558 -22.98 -10.87 19.45
C CYS A 558 -21.75 -10.62 18.56
N THR A 559 -21.20 -9.42 18.63
CA THR A 559 -19.85 -9.05 18.13
C THR A 559 -19.29 -7.94 19.02
N ASN A 560 -18.06 -7.50 18.79
CA ASN A 560 -17.43 -6.31 19.40
C ASN A 560 -17.23 -6.33 20.94
N LEU A 561 -16.18 -5.63 21.35
CA LEU A 561 -16.09 -4.96 22.65
C LEU A 561 -17.00 -3.72 22.65
N THR A 562 -17.56 -3.40 23.81
CA THR A 562 -18.27 -2.13 24.10
C THR A 562 -17.40 -0.88 23.82
N GLY A 563 -17.98 0.32 23.92
CA GLY A 563 -17.28 1.59 23.66
C GLY A 563 -17.17 1.96 22.17
N ARG A 564 -17.81 1.20 21.27
CA ARG A 564 -17.98 1.59 19.87
C ARG A 564 -18.88 2.83 19.80
N THR A 565 -18.45 3.83 19.05
CA THR A 565 -19.08 5.15 18.98
C THR A 565 -20.10 5.26 17.86
N VAL A 566 -20.00 4.39 16.86
CA VAL A 566 -21.01 4.20 15.80
C VAL A 566 -21.99 3.11 16.25
N PRO A 567 -23.32 3.30 16.14
CA PRO A 567 -24.31 2.30 16.51
C PRO A 567 -24.09 0.95 15.82
N GLN A 568 -23.96 -0.11 16.62
CA GLN A 568 -23.69 -1.46 16.14
C GLN A 568 -24.99 -2.25 15.91
N SER A 569 -25.02 -3.07 14.86
CA SER A 569 -26.19 -3.86 14.45
C SER A 569 -26.48 -5.08 15.33
N LEU A 570 -25.51 -5.48 16.15
CA LEU A 570 -25.52 -6.64 17.04
C LEU A 570 -25.08 -6.22 18.45
N PRO A 571 -25.54 -6.92 19.52
CA PRO A 571 -25.13 -6.62 20.89
C PRO A 571 -23.66 -6.95 21.13
N PHE A 572 -23.05 -6.27 22.10
CA PHE A 572 -21.65 -6.49 22.47
C PHE A 572 -21.38 -7.89 23.03
N CYS A 573 -20.33 -8.55 22.54
CA CYS A 573 -19.84 -9.81 23.13
C CYS A 573 -19.15 -9.56 24.47
N ALA A 574 -18.44 -8.44 24.60
CA ALA A 574 -17.74 -8.05 25.80
C ALA A 574 -18.15 -6.64 26.27
N THR A 575 -18.45 -6.53 27.56
CA THR A 575 -18.93 -5.32 28.24
C THR A 575 -18.18 -5.04 29.54
N ALA A 576 -17.49 -6.04 30.12
CA ALA A 576 -16.73 -5.94 31.37
C ALA A 576 -15.30 -6.47 31.22
N LYS A 577 -14.65 -6.14 30.10
CA LYS A 577 -13.28 -6.54 29.72
C LYS A 577 -12.52 -5.39 29.09
N ALA A 578 -11.21 -5.33 29.32
CA ALA A 578 -10.33 -4.44 28.57
C ALA A 578 -10.03 -5.03 27.17
N SER A 579 -9.66 -4.17 26.21
CA SER A 579 -9.23 -4.57 24.85
C SER A 579 -8.22 -5.72 24.86
N ALA A 580 -7.19 -5.61 25.72
CA ALA A 580 -6.17 -6.63 25.94
C ALA A 580 -6.70 -8.05 26.25
N GLN A 581 -7.93 -8.16 26.78
CA GLN A 581 -8.56 -9.41 27.19
C GLN A 581 -9.46 -10.03 26.13
N VAL A 582 -9.69 -9.38 24.98
CA VAL A 582 -10.65 -9.86 23.97
C VAL A 582 -10.07 -9.85 22.54
N PRO A 583 -9.09 -10.71 22.21
CA PRO A 583 -8.41 -10.74 20.91
C PRO A 583 -9.28 -10.93 19.66
N HIS A 584 -10.52 -11.42 19.82
CA HIS A 584 -11.49 -11.56 18.74
C HIS A 584 -12.35 -10.31 18.53
N TRP A 585 -12.29 -9.35 19.46
CA TRP A 585 -13.22 -8.22 19.59
C TRP A 585 -12.55 -6.89 19.99
N THR A 586 -11.23 -6.82 19.98
CA THR A 586 -10.48 -5.55 20.10
C THR A 586 -10.76 -4.70 18.86
N PRO A 587 -10.89 -3.37 18.96
CA PRO A 587 -10.88 -2.52 17.77
C PRO A 587 -9.57 -2.70 16.99
N GLY A 588 -9.66 -2.74 15.65
CA GLY A 588 -8.50 -2.48 14.77
C GLY A 588 -8.30 -0.96 14.60
N SER A 589 -7.07 -0.48 14.68
CA SER A 589 -6.78 0.96 14.87
C SER A 589 -7.25 1.86 13.71
N PHE A 590 -7.23 1.39 12.45
CA PHE A 590 -7.80 2.11 11.30
C PHE A 590 -9.20 1.60 10.90
N ALA A 591 -9.86 0.86 11.78
CA ALA A 591 -11.17 0.26 11.60
C ALA A 591 -12.01 0.23 12.91
N PRO A 592 -11.93 1.23 13.82
CA PRO A 592 -12.34 1.08 15.23
C PRO A 592 -13.84 0.85 15.44
N ASN A 593 -14.67 1.09 14.44
CA ASN A 593 -16.11 0.86 14.45
C ASN A 593 -16.57 -0.25 13.48
N VAL A 594 -15.66 -0.88 12.75
CA VAL A 594 -15.94 -2.04 11.87
C VAL A 594 -16.29 -3.25 12.73
N PRO A 595 -17.41 -3.95 12.47
CA PRO A 595 -17.76 -5.14 13.23
C PRO A 595 -16.60 -6.15 13.29
N GLU A 596 -16.22 -6.52 14.50
CA GLU A 596 -15.26 -7.59 14.77
C GLU A 596 -15.94 -8.96 14.59
N PHE A 597 -15.23 -10.04 14.93
CA PHE A 597 -15.66 -11.40 14.66
C PHE A 597 -16.99 -11.80 15.37
N PRO A 598 -18.11 -12.03 14.66
CA PRO A 598 -19.40 -12.34 15.28
C PRO A 598 -19.54 -13.81 15.71
N VAL A 599 -20.15 -14.04 16.87
CA VAL A 599 -20.33 -15.37 17.50
C VAL A 599 -21.69 -15.52 18.14
N THR A 600 -22.11 -16.76 18.41
CA THR A 600 -23.29 -17.03 19.26
C THR A 600 -22.90 -17.13 20.73
N ARG A 601 -23.38 -16.20 21.55
CA ARG A 601 -23.31 -16.19 23.02
C ARG A 601 -24.42 -17.08 23.58
N PHE A 602 -24.07 -18.27 24.06
CA PHE A 602 -24.99 -19.26 24.65
C PHE A 602 -24.85 -19.25 26.18
N LEU A 603 -25.92 -18.86 26.89
CA LEU A 603 -25.94 -18.64 28.34
C LEU A 603 -26.98 -19.53 29.02
N TRP A 604 -26.72 -19.93 30.27
CA TRP A 604 -27.67 -20.71 31.07
C TRP A 604 -27.64 -20.37 32.56
N THR A 605 -28.80 -20.43 33.21
CA THR A 605 -28.98 -20.23 34.66
C THR A 605 -29.19 -21.57 35.36
N GLY A 606 -28.49 -21.81 36.47
CA GLY A 606 -28.66 -23.00 37.31
C GLY A 606 -30.09 -23.18 37.80
N ALA A 607 -30.56 -24.42 37.96
CA ALA A 607 -31.97 -24.70 38.24
C ALA A 607 -32.38 -24.48 39.72
N SER A 608 -31.55 -23.82 40.52
CA SER A 608 -31.81 -23.47 41.92
C SER A 608 -31.21 -22.10 42.24
N THR A 609 -31.98 -21.26 42.95
CA THR A 609 -31.52 -19.96 43.46
C THR A 609 -30.93 -20.05 44.88
N THR A 610 -30.95 -21.23 45.52
CA THR A 610 -30.50 -21.44 46.90
C THR A 610 -29.33 -22.43 47.02
N ASP A 611 -29.06 -23.21 45.96
CA ASP A 611 -27.90 -24.08 45.85
C ASP A 611 -27.28 -23.87 44.46
N PRO A 612 -26.15 -23.15 44.36
CA PRO A 612 -25.54 -22.82 43.07
C PRO A 612 -25.00 -24.05 42.33
N ALA A 613 -24.81 -25.20 42.99
CA ALA A 613 -24.27 -26.41 42.38
C ALA A 613 -25.34 -27.22 41.61
N VAL A 614 -26.61 -26.82 41.64
CA VAL A 614 -27.68 -27.51 40.89
C VAL A 614 -27.55 -27.16 39.39
N PRO A 615 -27.31 -28.15 38.50
CA PRO A 615 -27.11 -27.91 37.07
C PRO A 615 -28.34 -27.23 36.43
N SER A 616 -28.10 -26.40 35.42
CA SER A 616 -29.18 -25.93 34.55
C SER A 616 -29.82 -27.06 33.74
N THR A 617 -31.07 -26.84 33.34
CA THR A 617 -31.76 -27.62 32.29
C THR A 617 -31.50 -27.09 30.88
N GLY A 618 -30.67 -26.04 30.75
CA GLY A 618 -30.35 -25.36 29.51
C GLY A 618 -29.76 -26.28 28.43
N GLU A 619 -30.30 -26.19 27.21
CA GLU A 619 -29.84 -26.98 26.07
C GLU A 619 -29.97 -26.21 24.76
N LEU A 620 -28.86 -26.13 24.01
CA LEU A 620 -28.83 -25.70 22.61
C LEU A 620 -28.92 -26.93 21.69
N ARG A 621 -29.67 -26.84 20.61
CA ARG A 621 -29.85 -27.90 19.60
C ARG A 621 -29.59 -27.36 18.20
N ILE A 622 -28.63 -27.93 17.49
CA ILE A 622 -28.27 -27.59 16.13
C ILE A 622 -28.72 -28.73 15.21
N THR A 623 -29.55 -28.41 14.21
CA THR A 623 -30.05 -29.38 13.24
C THR A 623 -29.06 -29.52 12.09
N VAL A 624 -28.60 -30.73 11.80
CA VAL A 624 -27.67 -30.97 10.68
C VAL A 624 -28.44 -30.87 9.35
N PRO A 625 -28.05 -29.95 8.43
CA PRO A 625 -28.65 -29.83 7.11
C PRO A 625 -28.59 -31.16 6.35
N ALA A 626 -29.59 -31.44 5.50
CA ALA A 626 -29.66 -32.70 4.76
C ALA A 626 -28.42 -32.99 3.89
N LYS A 627 -27.73 -31.95 3.40
CA LYS A 627 -26.48 -32.07 2.62
C LYS A 627 -25.23 -32.43 3.43
N LEU A 628 -25.28 -32.39 4.77
CA LEU A 628 -24.11 -32.54 5.67
C LEU A 628 -24.23 -33.74 6.64
N ARG A 629 -25.15 -34.67 6.40
CA ARG A 629 -25.46 -35.77 7.33
C ARG A 629 -24.52 -36.97 7.26
N ASP A 630 -23.90 -37.19 6.09
CA ASP A 630 -22.82 -38.16 5.94
C ASP A 630 -21.52 -37.56 6.49
N ALA A 631 -21.32 -37.77 7.79
CA ALA A 631 -20.07 -37.49 8.49
C ALA A 631 -19.08 -38.66 8.42
N SER A 632 -19.44 -39.79 7.79
CA SER A 632 -18.68 -41.05 7.87
C SER A 632 -17.34 -41.03 7.13
N ARG A 633 -17.04 -39.94 6.41
CA ARG A 633 -15.83 -39.74 5.62
C ARG A 633 -14.88 -38.71 6.24
N GLN A 634 -15.36 -37.93 7.20
CA GLN A 634 -14.59 -36.86 7.84
C GLN A 634 -13.82 -37.42 9.04
N ALA A 635 -12.63 -36.89 9.32
CA ALA A 635 -11.78 -37.36 10.41
C ALA A 635 -12.26 -36.92 11.80
N GLN A 636 -12.93 -35.77 11.90
CA GLN A 636 -13.27 -35.15 13.18
C GLN A 636 -14.54 -34.29 13.13
N LEU A 637 -15.14 -34.10 14.31
CA LEU A 637 -16.15 -33.09 14.62
C LEU A 637 -15.46 -31.99 15.43
N THR A 638 -15.53 -30.75 14.96
CA THR A 638 -14.92 -29.57 15.60
C THR A 638 -15.94 -28.56 16.08
N LEU A 639 -15.60 -27.83 17.13
CA LEU A 639 -16.35 -26.69 17.67
C LEU A 639 -15.37 -25.73 18.38
N LYS A 640 -15.38 -24.44 18.04
CA LYS A 640 -14.58 -23.43 18.74
C LYS A 640 -15.42 -22.76 19.86
N THR A 641 -14.86 -22.63 21.05
CA THR A 641 -15.57 -22.10 22.24
C THR A 641 -14.65 -21.44 23.26
N ALA A 642 -15.17 -20.40 23.93
CA ALA A 642 -14.59 -19.79 25.12
C ALA A 642 -15.69 -19.55 26.18
N PRO A 643 -15.38 -19.58 27.49
CA PRO A 643 -16.34 -19.17 28.51
C PRO A 643 -16.83 -17.72 28.34
N ASP A 644 -18.13 -17.50 28.54
CA ASP A 644 -18.76 -16.17 28.54
C ASP A 644 -18.03 -15.21 29.50
N GLU A 645 -17.92 -13.90 29.19
CA GLU A 645 -17.21 -12.91 30.03
C GLU A 645 -17.57 -12.93 31.53
N ALA A 646 -18.79 -13.35 31.90
CA ALA A 646 -19.24 -13.46 33.28
C ALA A 646 -18.70 -14.70 34.03
N VAL A 647 -18.27 -15.75 33.32
CA VAL A 647 -17.72 -16.97 33.93
C VAL A 647 -16.39 -16.67 34.63
N GLN A 648 -16.30 -17.02 35.91
CA GLN A 648 -15.18 -16.61 36.77
C GLN A 648 -13.96 -17.52 36.64
N THR A 649 -14.14 -18.84 36.55
CA THR A 649 -13.02 -19.79 36.41
C THR A 649 -13.21 -20.76 35.25
N GLY A 650 -14.38 -21.37 35.12
CA GLY A 650 -14.66 -22.30 34.03
C GLY A 650 -16.00 -22.98 34.19
N THR A 651 -16.69 -23.13 33.07
CA THR A 651 -18.01 -23.77 32.94
C THR A 651 -17.85 -25.20 32.38
N ASP A 652 -18.92 -25.90 32.01
CA ASP A 652 -18.84 -27.10 31.16
C ASP A 652 -20.19 -27.37 30.45
N PHE A 653 -20.17 -28.19 29.40
CA PHE A 653 -21.37 -28.67 28.72
C PHE A 653 -21.16 -30.08 28.13
N THR A 654 -22.23 -30.79 27.82
CA THR A 654 -22.20 -32.09 27.14
C THR A 654 -22.56 -31.94 25.68
N ILE A 655 -21.65 -32.36 24.81
CA ILE A 655 -21.82 -32.47 23.37
C ILE A 655 -22.50 -33.81 23.10
N THR A 656 -23.68 -33.79 22.49
CA THR A 656 -24.43 -35.00 22.11
C THR A 656 -24.65 -35.03 20.61
N VAL A 657 -24.24 -36.10 19.93
CA VAL A 657 -24.44 -36.31 18.48
C VAL A 657 -25.55 -37.35 18.28
N VAL A 658 -26.56 -37.03 17.48
CA VAL A 658 -27.79 -37.83 17.32
C VAL A 658 -27.95 -38.30 15.86
N ASP A 659 -28.21 -39.60 15.65
CA ASP A 659 -28.42 -40.18 14.31
C ASP A 659 -29.89 -40.22 13.84
N GLY A 660 -30.10 -40.64 12.58
CA GLY A 660 -31.41 -40.86 11.95
C GLY A 660 -32.34 -41.85 12.66
N THR A 661 -31.80 -42.71 13.54
CA THR A 661 -32.56 -43.65 14.36
C THR A 661 -32.81 -43.14 15.78
N GLY A 662 -32.28 -41.97 16.14
CA GLY A 662 -32.40 -41.35 17.46
C GLY A 662 -31.40 -41.88 18.50
N LYS A 663 -30.39 -42.66 18.11
CA LYS A 663 -29.30 -43.04 19.02
C LYS A 663 -28.37 -41.86 19.24
N THR A 664 -27.62 -41.89 20.34
CA THR A 664 -26.79 -40.78 20.79
C THR A 664 -25.40 -41.20 21.22
N PHE A 665 -24.37 -40.54 20.70
CA PHE A 665 -23.06 -40.44 21.34
C PHE A 665 -23.02 -39.17 22.20
N ALA A 666 -22.38 -39.20 23.37
CA ALA A 666 -22.30 -38.03 24.25
C ALA A 666 -20.97 -37.96 25.00
N ILE A 667 -20.38 -36.75 25.08
CA ILE A 667 -19.12 -36.48 25.79
C ILE A 667 -19.14 -35.07 26.42
N ALA A 668 -18.47 -34.89 27.56
CA ALA A 668 -18.30 -33.57 28.17
C ALA A 668 -17.23 -32.76 27.44
N ALA A 669 -17.45 -31.46 27.22
CA ALA A 669 -16.48 -30.58 26.56
C ALA A 669 -15.16 -30.53 27.35
N SER A 670 -15.24 -30.49 28.69
CA SER A 670 -14.06 -30.58 29.57
C SER A 670 -13.25 -31.90 29.47
N ALA A 671 -13.84 -32.96 28.91
CA ALA A 671 -13.19 -34.24 28.64
C ALA A 671 -12.61 -34.36 27.21
N VAL A 672 -12.97 -33.44 26.31
CA VAL A 672 -12.41 -33.30 24.95
C VAL A 672 -11.23 -32.33 24.98
N ASN A 673 -11.48 -31.08 25.37
CA ASN A 673 -10.45 -30.07 25.61
C ASN A 673 -10.86 -29.16 26.79
N PRO A 674 -10.26 -29.33 27.98
CA PRO A 674 -10.61 -28.50 29.14
C PRO A 674 -10.25 -27.03 28.97
N LEU A 675 -9.36 -26.68 28.03
CA LEU A 675 -9.00 -25.30 27.74
C LEU A 675 -10.18 -24.51 27.14
N ALA A 676 -11.12 -25.20 26.47
CA ALA A 676 -12.22 -24.58 25.73
C ALA A 676 -13.45 -24.24 26.60
N VAL A 677 -13.43 -24.64 27.87
CA VAL A 677 -14.46 -24.35 28.87
C VAL A 677 -13.92 -23.76 30.18
N ASN A 678 -12.61 -23.57 30.29
CA ASN A 678 -11.96 -22.87 31.40
C ASN A 678 -11.33 -21.55 30.95
N ARG A 679 -11.04 -20.65 31.89
CA ARG A 679 -10.35 -19.39 31.59
C ARG A 679 -8.89 -19.60 31.17
N MET A 680 -8.42 -18.70 30.30
CA MET A 680 -6.99 -18.56 30.04
C MET A 680 -6.27 -18.10 31.33
N PRO A 681 -5.01 -18.49 31.56
CA PRO A 681 -4.34 -18.22 32.83
C PRO A 681 -4.17 -16.71 33.10
N GLY A 682 -4.32 -16.30 34.35
CA GLY A 682 -4.40 -14.88 34.74
C GLY A 682 -3.48 -14.49 35.89
N GLY A 683 -3.85 -13.40 36.55
CA GLY A 683 -3.18 -12.84 37.73
C GLY A 683 -3.93 -11.58 38.16
N THR A 684 -3.23 -10.64 38.80
CA THR A 684 -3.76 -9.28 39.04
C THR A 684 -3.74 -8.40 37.79
N ASN A 685 -3.00 -8.82 36.76
CA ASN A 685 -2.75 -8.06 35.54
C ASN A 685 -3.97 -8.09 34.59
N THR A 686 -4.48 -6.91 34.28
CA THR A 686 -5.57 -6.55 33.34
C THR A 686 -5.36 -7.07 31.92
N THR A 687 -4.11 -7.25 31.47
CA THR A 687 -3.75 -7.76 30.14
C THR A 687 -4.05 -9.26 29.96
N LEU A 688 -4.19 -10.01 31.06
CA LEU A 688 -4.36 -11.46 31.05
C LEU A 688 -5.80 -11.89 31.32
N ASN A 689 -6.04 -13.20 31.53
CA ASN A 689 -7.38 -13.78 31.60
C ASN A 689 -8.17 -13.56 30.29
N LYS A 690 -7.46 -13.68 29.15
CA LYS A 690 -8.00 -13.41 27.81
C LYS A 690 -9.16 -14.36 27.46
N VAL A 691 -10.15 -13.87 26.73
CA VAL A 691 -11.25 -14.64 26.16
C VAL A 691 -10.87 -15.04 24.73
N VAL A 692 -10.35 -16.25 24.57
CA VAL A 692 -9.88 -16.80 23.28
C VAL A 692 -10.63 -18.09 23.00
N LEU A 693 -11.34 -18.18 21.87
CA LEU A 693 -12.08 -19.39 21.49
C LEU A 693 -11.09 -20.51 21.20
N GLN A 694 -11.06 -21.54 22.05
CA GLN A 694 -10.24 -22.74 21.86
C GLN A 694 -11.03 -23.80 21.09
N GLN A 695 -10.33 -24.66 20.36
CA GLN A 695 -10.95 -25.74 19.59
C GLN A 695 -11.21 -26.98 20.44
N LEU A 696 -12.44 -27.48 20.40
CA LEU A 696 -12.80 -28.86 20.75
C LEU A 696 -12.69 -29.69 19.47
N THR A 697 -11.94 -30.79 19.53
CA THR A 697 -11.80 -31.74 18.42
C THR A 697 -12.19 -33.14 18.89
N ILE A 698 -13.23 -33.72 18.30
CA ILE A 698 -13.68 -35.10 18.57
C ILE A 698 -13.41 -35.94 17.32
N PRO A 699 -12.41 -36.84 17.30
CA PRO A 699 -12.17 -37.73 16.17
C PRO A 699 -13.40 -38.63 15.94
N THR A 700 -13.88 -38.72 14.70
CA THR A 700 -15.11 -39.47 14.35
C THR A 700 -14.98 -40.96 14.65
N SER A 701 -13.75 -41.50 14.63
CA SER A 701 -13.41 -42.85 15.09
C SER A 701 -13.74 -43.14 16.56
N THR A 702 -13.92 -42.10 17.40
CA THR A 702 -14.38 -42.24 18.80
C THR A 702 -15.90 -42.17 18.96
N ILE A 703 -16.60 -41.61 17.96
CA ILE A 703 -18.06 -41.42 17.96
C ILE A 703 -18.75 -42.75 17.65
N THR A 704 -18.89 -43.57 18.68
CA THR A 704 -19.36 -44.96 18.57
C THR A 704 -20.82 -45.12 19.01
N GLY A 705 -21.47 -46.17 18.50
CA GLY A 705 -22.85 -46.52 18.86
C GLY A 705 -23.97 -45.85 18.04
N ILE A 706 -23.62 -44.93 17.15
CA ILE A 706 -24.54 -44.21 16.25
C ILE A 706 -24.18 -44.44 14.77
N ASP A 707 -25.11 -44.13 13.87
CA ASP A 707 -24.86 -44.11 12.42
C ASP A 707 -24.30 -42.74 11.95
N LEU A 708 -23.02 -42.70 11.59
CA LEU A 708 -22.34 -41.51 11.07
C LEU A 708 -22.70 -41.18 9.61
N THR A 709 -23.41 -42.05 8.88
CA THR A 709 -23.89 -41.73 7.53
C THR A 709 -25.16 -40.88 7.53
N ASP A 710 -25.82 -40.73 8.70
CA ASP A 710 -27.08 -39.99 8.83
C ASP A 710 -27.19 -39.22 10.16
N VAL A 711 -26.22 -38.34 10.45
CA VAL A 711 -26.27 -37.45 11.63
C VAL A 711 -27.39 -36.40 11.46
N ARG A 712 -28.22 -36.19 12.49
CA ARG A 712 -29.43 -35.35 12.44
C ARG A 712 -29.42 -34.12 13.34
N GLU A 713 -28.93 -34.25 14.56
CA GLU A 713 -28.94 -33.17 15.56
C GLU A 713 -27.67 -33.24 16.42
N ILE A 714 -27.10 -32.08 16.72
CA ILE A 714 -26.03 -31.92 17.70
C ILE A 714 -26.60 -31.09 18.86
N ARG A 715 -26.39 -31.51 20.11
CA ARG A 715 -26.90 -30.81 21.30
C ARG A 715 -25.76 -30.40 22.22
N LEU A 716 -25.84 -29.20 22.76
CA LEU A 716 -24.98 -28.69 23.83
C LEU A 716 -25.84 -28.53 25.08
N THR A 717 -25.80 -29.52 25.97
CA THR A 717 -26.58 -29.55 27.22
C THR A 717 -25.71 -29.04 28.38
N ALA A 718 -26.20 -28.06 29.14
CA ALA A 718 -25.45 -27.41 30.22
C ALA A 718 -24.94 -28.39 31.31
N LYS A 719 -23.78 -28.08 31.92
CA LYS A 719 -23.21 -28.79 33.06
C LYS A 719 -22.70 -27.82 34.14
N VAL A 720 -22.30 -28.40 35.27
CA VAL A 720 -21.58 -27.70 36.34
C VAL A 720 -20.09 -27.66 35.98
N GLY A 721 -19.49 -26.48 36.02
CA GLY A 721 -18.11 -26.25 35.61
C GLY A 721 -17.04 -26.45 36.68
N ALA A 722 -15.82 -26.02 36.36
CA ALA A 722 -14.71 -25.95 37.32
C ALA A 722 -14.94 -24.89 38.41
N ASP A 723 -15.80 -23.89 38.18
CA ASP A 723 -16.27 -22.96 39.23
C ASP A 723 -17.28 -23.58 40.22
N GLY A 724 -17.78 -24.79 39.95
CA GLY A 724 -18.70 -25.51 40.81
C GLY A 724 -20.15 -25.00 40.75
N THR A 725 -20.49 -24.13 39.80
CA THR A 725 -21.84 -23.58 39.63
C THR A 725 -22.57 -24.18 38.42
N GLY A 726 -23.91 -24.28 38.51
CA GLY A 726 -24.79 -24.73 37.44
C GLY A 726 -25.31 -23.62 36.54
N THR A 727 -24.96 -22.36 36.82
CA THR A 727 -25.05 -21.21 35.92
C THR A 727 -23.78 -21.17 35.05
N GLY A 728 -23.85 -20.64 33.83
CA GLY A 728 -22.70 -20.57 32.96
C GLY A 728 -23.01 -19.99 31.59
N GLY A 729 -22.02 -20.06 30.72
CA GLY A 729 -22.16 -19.64 29.33
C GLY A 729 -20.87 -19.79 28.54
N VAL A 730 -21.01 -19.88 27.22
CA VAL A 730 -19.90 -19.92 26.26
C VAL A 730 -20.23 -19.09 25.01
N TYR A 731 -19.19 -18.53 24.41
CA TYR A 731 -19.22 -18.09 23.02
C TYR A 731 -18.97 -19.31 22.12
N LEU A 732 -19.70 -19.40 21.00
CA LEU A 732 -19.64 -20.51 20.05
C LEU A 732 -19.28 -20.00 18.66
N SER A 733 -18.37 -20.71 17.99
CA SER A 733 -17.95 -20.50 16.61
C SER A 733 -17.68 -21.85 15.92
N ASP A 734 -17.87 -21.92 14.60
CA ASP A 734 -17.44 -23.00 13.71
C ASP A 734 -17.73 -24.43 14.21
N LEU A 735 -18.98 -24.87 14.09
CA LEU A 735 -19.36 -26.28 14.24
C LEU A 735 -19.25 -26.99 12.88
N ALA A 736 -18.26 -27.87 12.71
CA ALA A 736 -18.02 -28.55 11.44
C ALA A 736 -17.71 -30.05 11.61
N PHE A 737 -17.98 -30.84 10.58
CA PHE A 737 -17.27 -32.11 10.38
C PHE A 737 -16.17 -31.86 9.35
N ASP A 738 -14.91 -32.12 9.69
CA ASP A 738 -13.78 -31.79 8.83
C ASP A 738 -12.68 -32.86 8.77
N THR A 739 -11.69 -32.63 7.93
CA THR A 739 -10.49 -33.46 7.80
C THR A 739 -9.24 -32.59 7.75
N PRO A 740 -8.31 -32.70 8.72
CA PRO A 740 -7.05 -31.98 8.74
C PRO A 740 -6.27 -32.02 7.41
N SER A 741 -5.99 -30.85 6.84
CA SER A 741 -5.24 -30.71 5.58
C SER A 741 -4.67 -29.30 5.42
N VAL A 742 -3.57 -29.17 4.66
CA VAL A 742 -3.00 -27.86 4.26
C VAL A 742 -3.87 -27.13 3.23
N GLY A 743 -4.58 -27.89 2.38
CA GLY A 743 -5.31 -27.35 1.24
C GLY A 743 -4.44 -27.19 -0.01
N THR A 744 -4.80 -26.25 -0.88
CA THR A 744 -4.07 -25.92 -2.11
C THR A 744 -3.87 -24.42 -2.22
N ALA A 745 -2.62 -23.94 -2.16
CA ALA A 745 -2.32 -22.53 -2.39
C ALA A 745 -2.56 -22.14 -3.86
N VAL A 746 -3.07 -20.93 -4.12
CA VAL A 746 -3.41 -20.46 -5.47
C VAL A 746 -2.76 -19.11 -5.77
N VAL A 747 -1.65 -19.14 -6.51
CA VAL A 747 -0.96 -17.93 -6.98
C VAL A 747 -1.77 -17.28 -8.12
N GLN A 748 -2.58 -16.27 -7.80
CA GLN A 748 -3.44 -15.58 -8.77
C GLN A 748 -3.55 -14.07 -8.51
N THR A 749 -3.91 -13.31 -9.56
CA THR A 749 -4.15 -11.87 -9.47
C THR A 749 -5.57 -11.60 -8.95
N ARG A 750 -5.72 -11.09 -7.71
CA ARG A 750 -7.01 -10.68 -7.13
C ARG A 750 -7.38 -9.24 -7.54
N THR A 751 -8.66 -8.90 -7.47
CA THR A 751 -9.13 -7.51 -7.64
C THR A 751 -8.82 -6.74 -6.36
N THR A 752 -8.46 -5.45 -6.46
CA THR A 752 -8.15 -4.65 -5.27
C THR A 752 -9.19 -3.56 -5.00
N VAL A 753 -9.54 -3.37 -3.73
CA VAL A 753 -10.34 -2.25 -3.22
C VAL A 753 -9.40 -1.13 -2.77
N ASN A 754 -9.74 0.11 -3.10
CA ASN A 754 -8.92 1.30 -2.89
C ASN A 754 -9.84 2.50 -2.58
N VAL A 755 -9.25 3.58 -2.04
CA VAL A 755 -9.88 4.88 -1.79
C VAL A 755 -9.13 5.95 -2.59
N ALA A 756 -9.84 6.91 -3.18
CA ALA A 756 -9.23 8.04 -3.87
C ALA A 756 -8.84 9.15 -2.87
N PRO A 757 -7.62 9.70 -2.93
CA PRO A 757 -7.29 10.97 -2.28
C PRO A 757 -8.29 12.04 -2.70
N THR A 758 -8.89 12.71 -1.72
CA THR A 758 -10.02 13.62 -1.92
C THR A 758 -9.69 14.97 -1.31
N ALA A 759 -9.83 16.06 -2.06
CA ALA A 759 -9.66 17.42 -1.55
C ALA A 759 -10.95 18.23 -1.76
N VAL A 760 -11.35 19.00 -0.74
CA VAL A 760 -12.56 19.85 -0.72
C VAL A 760 -12.29 21.18 -0.02
N GLU A 761 -13.11 22.18 -0.33
CA GLU A 761 -13.19 23.42 0.45
C GLU A 761 -13.85 23.12 1.81
N GLU A 762 -13.52 23.88 2.85
CA GLU A 762 -14.20 23.83 4.15
C GLU A 762 -15.64 24.32 4.06
N GLY A 763 -15.83 25.51 3.48
CA GLY A 763 -17.11 26.14 3.19
C GLY A 763 -17.74 26.82 4.41
N SER A 764 -18.70 27.72 4.14
CA SER A 764 -19.28 28.65 5.13
C SER A 764 -20.17 28.03 6.24
N GLY A 765 -20.13 26.72 6.47
CA GLY A 765 -21.00 26.00 7.40
C GLY A 765 -21.00 24.48 7.20
N PRO A 766 -21.71 23.70 8.03
CA PRO A 766 -21.76 22.24 7.92
C PRO A 766 -22.20 21.75 6.52
N GLY A 767 -21.40 20.87 5.92
CA GLY A 767 -21.51 20.40 4.54
C GLY A 767 -21.23 18.91 4.38
N THR A 768 -20.82 18.50 3.18
CA THR A 768 -20.45 17.12 2.83
C THR A 768 -19.36 17.08 1.75
N ALA A 769 -18.49 16.10 1.86
CA ALA A 769 -17.50 15.68 0.88
C ALA A 769 -17.74 14.21 0.52
N ASP A 770 -17.91 13.92 -0.77
CA ASP A 770 -17.94 12.53 -1.23
C ASP A 770 -16.51 12.00 -1.39
N VAL A 771 -16.29 10.72 -1.08
CA VAL A 771 -15.01 10.02 -1.29
C VAL A 771 -15.23 8.85 -2.24
N ALA A 772 -14.43 8.75 -3.30
CA ALA A 772 -14.52 7.64 -4.25
C ALA A 772 -13.81 6.38 -3.71
N VAL A 773 -14.57 5.30 -3.55
CA VAL A 773 -14.10 3.98 -3.13
C VAL A 773 -14.26 3.05 -4.32
N TYR A 774 -13.17 2.42 -4.77
CA TYR A 774 -13.11 1.84 -6.12
C TYR A 774 -12.36 0.51 -6.19
N LEU A 775 -12.77 -0.30 -7.16
CA LEU A 775 -12.08 -1.51 -7.57
C LEU A 775 -11.10 -1.21 -8.69
N ASN A 776 -9.88 -1.76 -8.65
CA ASN A 776 -8.91 -1.57 -9.73
C ASN A 776 -9.32 -2.21 -11.08
N ARG A 777 -10.36 -3.06 -11.06
CA ARG A 777 -11.05 -3.61 -12.24
C ARG A 777 -12.44 -4.12 -11.83
N ALA A 778 -13.28 -4.43 -12.82
CA ALA A 778 -14.56 -5.09 -12.60
C ALA A 778 -14.38 -6.54 -12.10
N GLU A 779 -15.08 -6.89 -11.02
CA GLU A 779 -15.15 -8.26 -10.48
C GLU A 779 -16.48 -8.94 -10.82
N LYS A 780 -16.49 -10.28 -10.85
CA LYS A 780 -17.65 -11.13 -11.17
C LYS A 780 -18.45 -11.51 -9.93
N SER A 781 -17.78 -11.67 -8.79
CA SER A 781 -18.45 -11.77 -7.49
C SER A 781 -18.86 -10.38 -6.99
N PRO A 782 -19.90 -10.28 -6.13
CA PRO A 782 -20.14 -9.07 -5.36
C PRO A 782 -18.98 -8.84 -4.38
N VAL A 783 -18.37 -7.67 -4.39
CA VAL A 783 -17.30 -7.31 -3.45
C VAL A 783 -17.89 -6.48 -2.32
N THR A 784 -17.54 -6.79 -1.06
CA THR A 784 -17.90 -5.93 0.08
C THR A 784 -16.66 -5.52 0.88
N ALA A 785 -16.70 -4.33 1.47
CA ALA A 785 -15.63 -3.75 2.28
C ALA A 785 -16.22 -2.75 3.27
N TYR A 786 -15.45 -2.33 4.27
CA TYR A 786 -15.81 -1.24 5.17
C TYR A 786 -14.90 -0.03 4.97
N VAL A 787 -15.48 1.17 5.05
CA VAL A 787 -14.77 2.44 4.88
C VAL A 787 -14.82 3.19 6.19
N SER A 788 -13.67 3.63 6.69
CA SER A 788 -13.58 4.39 7.95
C SER A 788 -12.82 5.70 7.73
N VAL A 789 -13.43 6.81 8.15
CA VAL A 789 -12.74 8.10 8.31
C VAL A 789 -12.20 8.17 9.74
N ILE A 790 -10.91 8.48 9.89
CA ILE A 790 -10.20 8.48 11.17
C ILE A 790 -9.85 9.92 11.54
N GLY A 791 -10.68 10.50 12.40
CA GLY A 791 -10.48 11.81 13.03
C GLY A 791 -11.73 12.18 13.83
N SER A 792 -11.66 12.04 15.16
CA SER A 792 -12.80 11.77 16.05
C SER A 792 -13.45 10.41 15.88
N ALA A 793 -13.94 9.88 16.99
CA ALA A 793 -14.87 8.75 17.01
C ALA A 793 -16.34 9.23 17.16
N THR A 794 -16.57 10.48 17.55
CA THR A 794 -17.81 10.99 18.19
C THR A 794 -18.40 12.23 17.50
N GLY A 795 -17.66 12.88 16.59
CA GLY A 795 -18.02 14.16 16.00
C GLY A 795 -18.62 14.12 14.59
N LEU A 796 -18.99 15.30 14.09
CA LEU A 796 -19.83 15.48 12.89
C LEU A 796 -19.08 15.52 11.54
N VAL A 797 -17.86 14.97 11.46
CA VAL A 797 -17.25 14.46 10.20
C VAL A 797 -17.56 12.95 10.06
N GLY A 798 -18.82 12.61 10.36
CA GLY A 798 -19.33 11.26 10.52
C GLY A 798 -19.51 10.45 9.24
N VAL A 799 -18.43 9.89 8.72
CA VAL A 799 -18.41 8.45 8.40
C VAL A 799 -17.37 7.76 9.28
N GLY A 800 -17.74 7.65 10.56
CA GLY A 800 -17.32 6.48 11.32
C GLY A 800 -18.03 5.25 10.73
N MET A 801 -17.28 4.42 10.00
CA MET A 801 -17.71 3.13 9.44
C MET A 801 -18.96 3.13 8.56
N GLU A 802 -18.77 2.98 7.24
CA GLU A 802 -19.81 2.56 6.30
C GLU A 802 -19.45 1.21 5.66
N LYS A 803 -20.42 0.31 5.46
CA LYS A 803 -20.23 -0.90 4.65
C LYS A 803 -20.55 -0.63 3.17
N VAL A 804 -19.52 -0.63 2.34
CA VAL A 804 -19.65 -0.52 0.88
C VAL A 804 -19.88 -1.92 0.29
N SER A 805 -20.67 -1.98 -0.79
CA SER A 805 -20.93 -3.23 -1.53
C SER A 805 -21.05 -2.94 -3.03
N PHE A 806 -20.18 -3.55 -3.82
CA PHE A 806 -20.13 -3.46 -5.28
C PHE A 806 -20.93 -4.62 -5.89
N GLY A 807 -21.83 -4.33 -6.82
CA GLY A 807 -22.46 -5.36 -7.64
C GLY A 807 -21.46 -5.98 -8.64
N PRO A 808 -21.71 -7.19 -9.15
CA PRO A 808 -20.93 -7.77 -10.25
C PRO A 808 -20.79 -6.80 -11.44
N GLY A 809 -19.56 -6.48 -11.81
CA GLY A 809 -19.21 -5.51 -12.85
C GLY A 809 -19.10 -4.05 -12.41
N GLU A 810 -19.46 -3.70 -11.17
CA GLU A 810 -19.38 -2.33 -10.63
C GLU A 810 -17.97 -2.04 -10.09
N THR A 811 -17.44 -0.84 -10.33
CA THR A 811 -16.04 -0.49 -10.02
C THR A 811 -15.84 0.75 -9.16
N CYS A 812 -16.89 1.53 -8.86
CA CYS A 812 -16.77 2.73 -8.03
C CYS A 812 -18.05 2.99 -7.25
N LYS A 813 -17.90 3.52 -6.03
CA LYS A 813 -18.95 4.00 -5.13
C LYS A 813 -18.49 5.33 -4.53
N ALA A 814 -19.42 6.27 -4.36
CA ALA A 814 -19.22 7.41 -3.47
C ALA A 814 -19.60 7.01 -2.04
N VAL A 815 -18.82 7.46 -1.05
CA VAL A 815 -19.15 7.43 0.38
C VAL A 815 -19.19 8.88 0.86
N THR A 816 -20.33 9.32 1.39
CA THR A 816 -20.58 10.73 1.73
C THR A 816 -20.16 11.04 3.16
N VAL A 817 -19.05 11.76 3.32
CA VAL A 817 -18.51 12.20 4.61
C VAL A 817 -18.98 13.62 4.89
N PRO A 818 -19.74 13.92 5.96
CA PRO A 818 -20.09 15.30 6.29
C PRO A 818 -18.84 16.10 6.69
N THR A 819 -18.89 17.43 6.53
CA THR A 819 -17.80 18.36 6.84
C THR A 819 -18.27 19.46 7.79
N LEU A 820 -17.39 19.98 8.64
CA LEU A 820 -17.69 21.06 9.57
C LEU A 820 -17.14 22.39 9.09
N GLY A 821 -17.77 22.95 8.05
CA GLY A 821 -17.46 24.29 7.58
C GLY A 821 -17.79 25.39 8.58
N ASN A 822 -17.09 26.52 8.49
CA ASN A 822 -17.21 27.66 9.40
C ASN A 822 -17.03 29.01 8.64
N THR A 823 -16.85 30.17 9.30
CA THR A 823 -16.63 31.46 8.60
C THR A 823 -15.48 32.28 9.24
N ALA A 824 -14.42 31.60 9.67
CA ALA A 824 -13.34 32.19 10.46
C ALA A 824 -12.00 31.52 10.15
N THR A 825 -11.01 32.38 9.94
CA THR A 825 -9.64 32.06 9.54
C THR A 825 -8.87 31.26 10.58
N SER A 826 -8.18 30.19 10.17
CA SER A 826 -7.27 29.39 11.01
C SER A 826 -5.78 29.59 10.67
N ALA A 827 -4.91 29.31 11.64
CA ALA A 827 -3.46 29.17 11.46
C ALA A 827 -3.09 27.99 10.55
N SER A 828 -4.01 27.05 10.31
CA SER A 828 -3.81 25.89 9.43
C SER A 828 -4.46 26.11 8.06
N ALA A 829 -3.70 25.91 6.97
CA ALA A 829 -4.23 26.07 5.60
C ALA A 829 -5.12 24.91 5.12
N SER A 830 -5.09 23.78 5.84
CA SER A 830 -5.93 22.61 5.59
C SER A 830 -5.81 21.61 6.73
N THR A 831 -6.83 20.78 6.88
CA THR A 831 -6.84 19.60 7.75
C THR A 831 -6.87 18.33 6.90
N ALA A 832 -6.23 17.25 7.35
CA ALA A 832 -6.25 15.96 6.67
C ALA A 832 -6.80 14.87 7.60
N PHE A 833 -7.89 14.23 7.18
CA PHE A 833 -8.50 13.06 7.82
C PHE A 833 -8.03 11.81 7.08
N LYS A 834 -7.51 10.80 7.78
CA LYS A 834 -7.16 9.52 7.13
C LYS A 834 -8.45 8.79 6.73
N VAL A 835 -8.50 8.21 5.54
CA VAL A 835 -9.59 7.34 5.09
C VAL A 835 -9.01 5.97 4.72
N SER A 836 -9.57 4.92 5.31
CA SER A 836 -9.20 3.53 5.04
C SER A 836 -10.34 2.77 4.37
N VAL A 837 -10.01 1.73 3.60
CA VAL A 837 -10.95 0.66 3.21
C VAL A 837 -10.42 -0.69 3.65
N THR A 838 -11.19 -1.41 4.46
CA THR A 838 -10.75 -2.53 5.29
C THR A 838 -11.77 -3.68 5.32
N ASN A 839 -11.38 -4.84 5.88
CA ASN A 839 -12.19 -6.06 5.98
C ASN A 839 -12.96 -6.40 4.67
N THR A 840 -12.18 -6.76 3.65
CA THR A 840 -12.62 -6.95 2.27
C THR A 840 -13.07 -8.38 1.97
N THR A 841 -14.02 -8.56 1.05
CA THR A 841 -14.53 -9.87 0.60
C THR A 841 -14.49 -9.97 -0.93
N ASP A 842 -14.08 -11.13 -1.45
CA ASP A 842 -13.80 -11.46 -2.86
C ASP A 842 -12.74 -10.60 -3.60
N ALA A 843 -12.44 -9.39 -3.10
CA ALA A 843 -11.29 -8.55 -3.45
C ALA A 843 -10.37 -8.35 -2.22
N VAL A 844 -9.13 -7.90 -2.45
CA VAL A 844 -8.14 -7.60 -1.41
C VAL A 844 -7.92 -6.09 -1.25
N MET A 845 -7.31 -5.65 -0.15
CA MET A 845 -6.84 -4.27 -0.01
C MET A 845 -5.71 -3.99 -1.01
N GLY A 846 -5.77 -2.86 -1.71
CA GLY A 846 -4.77 -2.45 -2.70
C GLY A 846 -3.76 -1.42 -2.20
N ALA A 847 -2.82 -1.06 -3.08
CA ALA A 847 -1.81 -0.01 -2.84
C ALA A 847 -2.40 1.41 -2.65
N GLY A 848 -3.72 1.58 -2.81
CA GLY A 848 -4.47 2.78 -2.46
C GLY A 848 -5.57 2.51 -1.42
N ALA A 849 -5.46 1.46 -0.59
CA ALA A 849 -6.44 1.18 0.47
C ALA A 849 -6.48 2.24 1.59
N PHE A 850 -5.48 3.13 1.63
CA PHE A 850 -5.42 4.29 2.50
C PHE A 850 -5.25 5.57 1.67
N ALA A 851 -6.01 6.60 2.01
CA ALA A 851 -5.96 7.92 1.40
C ALA A 851 -6.22 9.02 2.45
N ASN A 852 -6.13 10.27 2.05
CA ASN A 852 -6.57 11.41 2.86
C ASN A 852 -7.84 12.04 2.26
N LEU A 853 -8.76 12.45 3.13
CA LEU A 853 -9.72 13.52 2.87
C LEU A 853 -9.11 14.81 3.41
N THR A 854 -8.77 15.74 2.51
CA THR A 854 -8.19 17.05 2.85
C THR A 854 -9.25 18.14 2.73
N VAL A 855 -9.49 18.83 3.84
CA VAL A 855 -10.40 19.98 3.94
C VAL A 855 -9.56 21.26 3.95
N ARG A 856 -9.79 22.17 3.00
CA ARG A 856 -8.99 23.39 2.81
C ARG A 856 -9.68 24.63 3.41
N GLU A 857 -8.92 25.40 4.18
CA GLU A 857 -9.30 26.72 4.71
C GLU A 857 -9.65 27.69 3.57
N ASP A 858 -10.92 28.13 3.46
CA ASP A 858 -11.40 29.02 2.41
C ASP A 858 -11.75 30.46 2.83
N ASP A 859 -11.84 30.78 4.12
CA ASP A 859 -11.92 32.17 4.61
C ASP A 859 -10.55 32.86 4.66
N GLY A 860 -9.48 32.10 4.92
CA GLY A 860 -8.09 32.53 4.85
C GLY A 860 -7.24 32.14 6.07
N VAL A 861 -5.91 32.29 5.96
CA VAL A 861 -4.99 31.81 7.01
C VAL A 861 -4.44 32.90 7.93
N THR A 862 -4.24 32.56 9.21
CA THR A 862 -3.63 33.45 10.22
C THR A 862 -2.11 33.27 10.33
N GLY A 863 -1.45 34.18 11.06
CA GLY A 863 -0.02 34.06 11.41
C GLY A 863 0.93 34.22 10.21
N THR A 864 1.79 33.23 10.01
CA THR A 864 2.79 33.17 8.91
C THR A 864 2.52 32.04 7.92
N THR A 865 1.38 31.35 8.05
CA THR A 865 0.97 30.27 7.14
C THR A 865 0.65 30.84 5.76
N THR A 866 0.89 30.07 4.70
CA THR A 866 0.50 30.43 3.33
C THR A 866 -0.78 29.69 2.97
N ALA A 867 -1.79 30.39 2.46
CA ALA A 867 -3.04 29.78 2.02
C ALA A 867 -2.79 28.78 0.88
N LEU A 868 -3.43 27.62 0.95
CA LEU A 868 -3.39 26.62 -0.12
C LEU A 868 -4.28 27.04 -1.30
N PRO A 869 -3.94 26.65 -2.54
CA PRO A 869 -4.75 26.97 -3.71
C PRO A 869 -6.18 26.40 -3.62
N PRO A 870 -7.22 27.14 -4.03
CA PRO A 870 -8.58 26.63 -4.16
C PRO A 870 -8.66 25.29 -4.90
N VAL A 871 -9.50 24.39 -4.39
CA VAL A 871 -9.76 23.03 -4.88
C VAL A 871 -11.15 22.90 -5.53
N GLY A 872 -11.94 23.96 -5.47
CA GLY A 872 -13.20 24.13 -6.21
C GLY A 872 -14.34 23.27 -5.71
N ALA A 873 -15.53 23.53 -6.25
CA ALA A 873 -16.73 22.76 -5.94
C ALA A 873 -16.60 21.32 -6.47
N GLN A 874 -16.74 20.35 -5.58
CA GLN A 874 -16.64 18.92 -5.90
C GLN A 874 -17.78 18.46 -6.82
N GLY A 875 -17.43 17.64 -7.83
CA GLY A 875 -18.37 16.97 -8.72
C GLY A 875 -18.64 15.50 -8.33
N ASP A 876 -19.15 14.70 -9.27
CA ASP A 876 -19.29 13.25 -9.08
C ASP A 876 -17.90 12.61 -8.97
N VAL A 877 -17.59 12.05 -7.80
CA VAL A 877 -16.24 11.57 -7.47
C VAL A 877 -15.81 10.34 -8.26
N CYS A 878 -16.76 9.55 -8.78
CA CYS A 878 -16.45 8.42 -9.65
C CYS A 878 -16.12 8.89 -11.08
N ALA A 879 -16.79 9.94 -11.57
CA ALA A 879 -16.46 10.60 -12.82
C ALA A 879 -15.14 11.40 -12.72
N GLU A 880 -14.87 12.06 -11.58
CA GLU A 880 -13.59 12.72 -11.31
C GLU A 880 -12.44 11.69 -11.29
N LEU A 881 -12.59 10.57 -10.57
CA LEU A 881 -11.58 9.49 -10.54
C LEU A 881 -11.31 8.91 -11.94
N ALA A 882 -12.36 8.68 -12.74
CA ALA A 882 -12.22 8.21 -14.12
C ALA A 882 -11.50 9.23 -15.03
N ALA A 883 -11.65 10.54 -14.77
CA ALA A 883 -10.97 11.62 -15.48
C ALA A 883 -9.54 11.88 -14.98
N ALA A 884 -9.25 11.69 -13.69
CA ALA A 884 -7.90 11.82 -13.14
C ALA A 884 -6.98 10.67 -13.58
N THR A 885 -7.54 9.45 -13.70
CA THR A 885 -6.80 8.26 -14.18
C THR A 885 -6.55 8.22 -15.69
N THR A 886 -7.25 9.05 -16.48
CA THR A 886 -7.12 9.10 -17.94
C THR A 886 -6.83 10.52 -18.43
N PRO A 887 -5.56 10.86 -18.74
CA PRO A 887 -5.20 12.21 -19.22
C PRO A 887 -5.99 12.62 -20.46
N VAL A 888 -6.51 13.84 -20.44
CA VAL A 888 -7.34 14.39 -21.54
C VAL A 888 -6.55 15.36 -22.42
N PRO A 889 -6.97 15.63 -23.68
CA PRO A 889 -6.32 16.64 -24.51
C PRO A 889 -6.39 18.02 -23.86
N LEU A 890 -5.22 18.64 -23.67
CA LEU A 890 -5.12 20.08 -23.42
C LEU A 890 -5.27 20.80 -24.77
N THR A 891 -6.03 21.89 -24.84
CA THR A 891 -6.15 22.63 -26.11
C THR A 891 -5.04 23.67 -26.19
N THR A 892 -4.36 23.78 -27.33
CA THR A 892 -3.40 24.86 -27.63
C THR A 892 -3.93 25.73 -28.78
N SER A 893 -3.56 27.01 -28.81
CA SER A 893 -3.81 27.89 -29.97
C SER A 893 -2.86 27.61 -31.16
N ALA A 894 -1.73 26.93 -30.91
CA ALA A 894 -0.77 26.52 -31.92
C ALA A 894 0.02 25.28 -31.45
N GLU A 895 0.19 24.29 -32.33
CA GLU A 895 1.01 23.09 -32.07
C GLU A 895 2.49 23.32 -32.46
N ASP A 896 2.75 24.29 -33.33
CA ASP A 896 4.08 24.73 -33.77
C ASP A 896 4.24 26.24 -33.53
N VAL A 897 5.35 26.64 -32.91
CA VAL A 897 5.61 28.04 -32.50
C VAL A 897 7.07 28.40 -32.78
N ALA A 898 7.32 29.58 -33.34
CA ALA A 898 8.67 30.09 -33.53
C ALA A 898 9.26 30.64 -32.22
N PRO A 899 10.60 30.61 -32.04
CA PRO A 899 11.28 31.42 -31.02
C PRO A 899 10.87 32.90 -31.10
N GLY A 900 10.70 33.55 -29.95
CA GLY A 900 10.13 34.90 -29.85
C GLY A 900 8.60 34.98 -30.01
N GLY A 901 7.93 33.88 -30.33
CA GLY A 901 6.47 33.78 -30.43
C GLY A 901 5.76 33.56 -29.10
N ALA A 902 4.45 33.28 -29.16
CA ALA A 902 3.64 32.90 -28.01
C ALA A 902 2.47 32.00 -28.42
N PHE A 903 1.95 31.20 -27.49
CA PHE A 903 0.75 30.38 -27.66
C PHE A 903 -0.13 30.41 -26.40
N THR A 904 -1.37 29.91 -26.49
CA THR A 904 -2.31 29.87 -25.38
C THR A 904 -2.77 28.44 -25.12
N LEU A 905 -2.52 27.94 -23.91
CA LEU A 905 -3.06 26.69 -23.40
C LEU A 905 -4.46 26.94 -22.81
N THR A 906 -5.41 26.07 -23.10
CA THR A 906 -6.79 26.10 -22.60
C THR A 906 -7.16 24.74 -22.01
N ALA A 907 -7.26 24.70 -20.69
CA ALA A 907 -7.70 23.55 -19.89
C ALA A 907 -9.23 23.57 -19.74
N ALA A 908 -9.88 22.41 -19.81
CA ALA A 908 -11.34 22.28 -19.73
C ALA A 908 -11.81 20.95 -19.09
N GLY A 909 -12.98 20.98 -18.45
CA GLY A 909 -13.57 19.84 -17.73
C GLY A 909 -13.04 19.67 -16.30
N PHE A 910 -12.50 20.73 -15.73
CA PHE A 910 -12.05 20.82 -14.34
C PHE A 910 -13.22 21.25 -13.42
N ARG A 911 -13.04 21.23 -12.10
CA ARG A 911 -14.05 21.74 -11.15
C ARG A 911 -14.24 23.26 -11.32
N ALA A 912 -15.43 23.74 -11.00
CA ALA A 912 -15.68 25.18 -10.92
C ALA A 912 -14.89 25.78 -9.74
N GLY A 913 -14.05 26.78 -10.03
CA GLY A 913 -13.25 27.46 -9.02
C GLY A 913 -12.01 26.74 -8.51
N GLU A 914 -11.62 25.57 -9.05
CA GLU A 914 -10.34 24.95 -8.66
C GLU A 914 -9.14 25.64 -9.33
N THR A 915 -7.99 25.59 -8.67
CA THR A 915 -6.73 26.06 -9.25
C THR A 915 -6.17 25.02 -10.20
N ILE A 916 -5.71 25.47 -11.38
CA ILE A 916 -5.06 24.63 -12.38
C ILE A 916 -3.62 25.12 -12.54
N ALA A 917 -2.66 24.23 -12.28
CA ALA A 917 -1.24 24.47 -12.47
C ALA A 917 -0.81 24.06 -13.88
N PHE A 918 -0.06 24.93 -14.56
CA PHE A 918 0.40 24.73 -15.94
C PHE A 918 1.91 24.52 -16.01
N THR A 919 2.36 23.60 -16.87
CA THR A 919 3.77 23.35 -17.18
C THR A 919 4.01 23.29 -18.69
N TYR A 920 5.25 23.53 -19.11
CA TYR A 920 5.74 23.29 -20.48
C TYR A 920 7.17 22.76 -20.43
N GLY A 921 7.37 21.51 -20.86
CA GLY A 921 8.54 20.73 -20.45
C GLY A 921 8.68 20.73 -18.92
N ASP A 922 9.91 20.87 -18.44
CA ASP A 922 10.21 21.01 -17.00
C ASP A 922 9.89 22.41 -16.42
N THR A 923 9.42 23.37 -17.25
CA THR A 923 9.15 24.73 -16.80
C THR A 923 7.75 24.86 -16.21
N ALA A 924 7.64 25.28 -14.95
CA ALA A 924 6.37 25.69 -14.34
C ALA A 924 5.96 27.07 -14.88
N LEU A 925 4.80 27.16 -15.52
CA LEU A 925 4.27 28.39 -16.14
C LEU A 925 3.51 29.27 -15.14
N GLY A 926 2.95 28.65 -14.09
CA GLY A 926 2.13 29.31 -13.08
C GLY A 926 0.80 28.59 -12.87
N THR A 927 -0.17 29.31 -12.31
CA THR A 927 -1.51 28.81 -11.99
C THR A 927 -2.59 29.75 -12.50
N ALA A 928 -3.77 29.20 -12.80
CA ALA A 928 -4.99 29.97 -13.06
C ALA A 928 -6.20 29.26 -12.42
N VAL A 929 -7.16 30.03 -11.91
CA VAL A 929 -8.39 29.49 -11.30
C VAL A 929 -9.43 29.23 -12.38
N ALA A 930 -10.09 28.08 -12.32
CA ALA A 930 -11.10 27.65 -13.28
C ALA A 930 -12.40 28.47 -13.19
N THR A 931 -13.00 28.79 -14.33
CA THR A 931 -14.32 29.43 -14.43
C THR A 931 -15.44 28.53 -13.90
N ALA A 932 -16.67 29.06 -13.83
CA ALA A 932 -17.86 28.27 -13.47
C ALA A 932 -18.12 27.09 -14.42
N GLU A 933 -17.61 27.17 -15.65
CA GLU A 933 -17.65 26.14 -16.70
C GLU A 933 -16.49 25.14 -16.61
N GLY A 934 -15.62 25.25 -15.60
CA GLY A 934 -14.48 24.34 -15.42
C GLY A 934 -13.35 24.54 -16.44
N THR A 935 -13.11 25.80 -16.84
CA THR A 935 -12.09 26.16 -17.86
C THR A 935 -11.06 27.14 -17.32
N ALA A 936 -9.80 27.05 -17.76
CA ALA A 936 -8.77 28.04 -17.49
C ALA A 936 -7.78 28.17 -18.66
N THR A 937 -7.16 29.34 -18.78
CA THR A 937 -6.24 29.66 -19.88
C THR A 937 -4.89 30.16 -19.36
N MET A 938 -3.79 29.75 -20.00
CA MET A 938 -2.44 30.23 -19.73
C MET A 938 -1.80 30.68 -21.06
N GLU A 939 -1.30 31.92 -21.12
CA GLU A 939 -0.50 32.42 -22.24
C GLU A 939 0.98 32.08 -21.99
N VAL A 940 1.64 31.51 -23.00
CA VAL A 940 3.00 30.97 -22.92
C VAL A 940 3.88 31.69 -23.93
N PRO A 941 4.73 32.64 -23.49
CA PRO A 941 5.74 33.25 -24.35
C PRO A 941 6.91 32.29 -24.58
N VAL A 942 7.38 32.20 -25.82
CA VAL A 942 8.55 31.40 -26.21
C VAL A 942 9.75 32.32 -26.38
N ALA A 943 10.83 32.09 -25.64
CA ALA A 943 12.04 32.91 -25.74
C ALA A 943 12.75 32.74 -27.10
N GLU A 944 13.48 33.77 -27.55
CA GLU A 944 14.28 33.75 -28.78
C GLU A 944 15.40 32.68 -28.75
N ASP A 945 15.95 32.45 -27.57
CA ASP A 945 17.01 31.47 -27.30
C ASP A 945 16.50 30.09 -26.87
N ALA A 946 15.17 29.92 -26.69
CA ALA A 946 14.54 28.68 -26.25
C ALA A 946 15.01 27.44 -27.03
N ASP A 947 15.06 26.29 -26.37
CA ASP A 947 15.40 25.01 -27.00
C ASP A 947 14.40 24.64 -28.10
N LEU A 948 14.91 24.09 -29.19
CA LEU A 948 14.12 23.66 -30.35
C LEU A 948 13.70 22.20 -30.17
N GLY A 949 12.43 21.89 -30.45
CA GLY A 949 11.89 20.54 -30.27
C GLY A 949 10.44 20.52 -29.81
N PRO A 950 9.79 19.34 -29.84
CA PRO A 950 8.54 19.09 -29.13
C PRO A 950 8.76 19.04 -27.62
N ALA A 951 7.86 19.66 -26.84
CA ALA A 951 7.79 19.55 -25.39
C ALA A 951 6.34 19.37 -24.91
N ASP A 952 6.17 18.62 -23.82
CA ASP A 952 4.87 18.38 -23.22
C ASP A 952 4.39 19.62 -22.45
N ALA A 953 3.28 20.21 -22.89
CA ALA A 953 2.49 21.14 -22.10
C ALA A 953 1.46 20.37 -21.27
N THR A 954 1.37 20.67 -19.96
CA THR A 954 0.41 19.99 -19.07
C THR A 954 -0.35 20.97 -18.19
N ALA A 955 -1.57 20.59 -17.81
CA ALA A 955 -2.43 21.33 -16.89
C ALA A 955 -3.02 20.36 -15.85
N THR A 956 -2.87 20.65 -14.56
CA THR A 956 -3.28 19.76 -13.45
C THR A 956 -4.14 20.51 -12.43
N GLY A 957 -5.31 19.96 -12.08
CA GLY A 957 -6.25 20.56 -11.14
C GLY A 957 -5.92 20.22 -9.68
N SER A 958 -6.00 21.22 -8.79
CA SER A 958 -5.66 21.08 -7.37
C SER A 958 -6.69 20.29 -6.55
N GLY A 959 -7.95 20.19 -7.00
CA GLY A 959 -9.00 19.47 -6.28
C GLY A 959 -9.47 18.20 -6.98
N SER A 960 -9.65 18.25 -8.31
CA SER A 960 -10.08 17.08 -9.10
C SER A 960 -8.96 16.09 -9.39
N ALA A 961 -7.69 16.47 -9.16
CA ALA A 961 -6.49 15.79 -9.63
C ALA A 961 -6.47 15.50 -11.16
N ARG A 962 -7.39 16.09 -11.93
CA ARG A 962 -7.50 15.92 -13.38
C ARG A 962 -6.23 16.40 -14.05
N ARG A 963 -5.72 15.65 -15.02
CA ARG A 963 -4.57 16.04 -15.85
C ARG A 963 -4.98 16.18 -17.31
N ALA A 964 -4.60 17.30 -17.92
CA ALA A 964 -4.68 17.52 -19.36
C ALA A 964 -3.27 17.70 -19.94
N THR A 965 -3.05 17.22 -21.17
CA THR A 965 -1.72 17.21 -21.83
C THR A 965 -1.83 17.49 -23.33
N VAL A 966 -0.84 18.20 -23.89
CA VAL A 966 -0.65 18.40 -25.33
C VAL A 966 0.83 18.62 -25.64
N VAL A 967 1.29 18.22 -26.82
CA VAL A 967 2.65 18.53 -27.30
C VAL A 967 2.61 19.85 -28.05
N VAL A 968 3.55 20.76 -27.75
CA VAL A 968 3.81 21.96 -28.57
C VAL A 968 5.28 21.94 -28.98
N SER A 969 5.59 22.33 -30.22
CA SER A 969 6.94 22.30 -30.77
C SER A 969 7.50 23.70 -30.95
N VAL A 970 8.69 23.99 -30.42
CA VAL A 970 9.45 25.17 -30.79
C VAL A 970 10.23 24.86 -32.07
N LEU A 971 9.86 25.50 -33.18
CA LEU A 971 10.49 25.27 -34.48
C LEU A 971 11.23 26.52 -34.97
N ALA A 972 12.49 26.36 -35.35
CA ALA A 972 13.26 27.41 -36.00
C ALA A 972 12.62 27.75 -37.36
N PRO A 973 12.27 29.02 -37.63
CA PRO A 973 11.81 29.41 -38.96
C PRO A 973 12.93 29.22 -39.99
N THR A 974 12.60 28.61 -41.13
CA THR A 974 13.53 28.42 -42.24
C THR A 974 13.14 29.26 -43.45
N VAL A 975 14.12 29.58 -44.30
CA VAL A 975 13.90 30.22 -45.59
C VAL A 975 14.60 29.39 -46.66
N THR A 976 13.84 28.77 -47.54
CA THR A 976 14.35 28.06 -48.72
C THR A 976 14.41 29.00 -49.92
N THR A 977 15.57 29.07 -50.57
CA THR A 977 15.79 29.78 -51.84
C THR A 977 16.23 28.80 -52.91
N LEU A 978 15.93 29.06 -54.19
CA LEU A 978 16.17 28.11 -55.28
C LEU A 978 16.85 28.77 -56.48
N ALA A 979 17.87 28.10 -57.03
CA ALA A 979 18.55 28.47 -58.27
C ALA A 979 18.64 27.27 -59.23
N ALA A 980 18.69 27.56 -60.54
CA ALA A 980 18.92 26.57 -61.60
C ALA A 980 20.15 26.94 -62.43
N ALA A 981 21.01 25.96 -62.69
CA ALA A 981 22.23 26.11 -63.49
C ALA A 981 22.32 25.01 -64.58
N PRO A 982 22.49 25.37 -65.87
CA PRO A 982 22.38 26.72 -66.42
C PRO A 982 20.93 27.22 -66.40
N GLY A 983 20.72 28.53 -66.22
CA GLY A 983 19.36 29.12 -66.14
C GLY A 983 18.59 29.18 -67.47
N LYS A 984 19.18 28.69 -68.58
CA LYS A 984 18.58 28.56 -69.92
C LYS A 984 19.14 27.33 -70.63
N PRO A 985 18.80 26.11 -70.19
CA PRO A 985 19.33 24.88 -70.76
C PRO A 985 18.69 24.59 -72.13
N ALA A 986 19.37 23.82 -72.97
CA ALA A 986 18.75 23.11 -74.08
C ALA A 986 18.00 21.86 -73.60
N ALA A 987 17.00 21.39 -74.34
CA ALA A 987 16.28 20.16 -74.02
C ALA A 987 17.23 18.95 -74.05
N GLY A 988 17.31 18.23 -72.94
CA GLY A 988 18.29 17.16 -72.72
C GLY A 988 19.64 17.61 -72.11
N GLU A 989 19.88 18.91 -71.92
CA GLU A 989 21.07 19.42 -71.25
C GLU A 989 20.95 19.27 -69.72
N LYS A 990 22.03 18.81 -69.06
CA LYS A 990 22.08 18.65 -67.61
C LYS A 990 21.67 19.94 -66.88
N VAL A 991 20.59 19.86 -66.10
CA VAL A 991 20.18 20.93 -65.16
C VAL A 991 20.63 20.55 -63.76
N VAL A 992 21.19 21.51 -63.03
CA VAL A 992 21.43 21.42 -61.59
C VAL A 992 20.49 22.39 -60.90
N LEU A 993 19.65 21.87 -60.00
CA LEU A 993 18.79 22.64 -59.13
C LEU A 993 19.44 22.67 -57.75
N THR A 994 19.71 23.86 -57.24
CA THR A 994 20.33 24.06 -55.93
C THR A 994 19.37 24.86 -55.07
N ALA A 995 18.91 24.24 -54.00
CA ALA A 995 18.14 24.90 -52.95
C ALA A 995 19.06 25.21 -51.76
N THR A 996 19.01 26.44 -51.27
CA THR A 996 19.73 26.86 -50.06
C THR A 996 18.70 27.16 -48.98
N VAL A 997 18.82 26.48 -47.85
CA VAL A 997 17.94 26.59 -46.68
C VAL A 997 18.71 27.32 -45.57
N THR A 998 18.16 28.42 -45.07
CA THR A 998 18.75 29.19 -43.96
C THR A 998 17.80 29.26 -42.77
N GLY A 999 18.30 29.04 -41.56
CA GLY A 999 17.55 29.04 -40.30
C GLY A 999 18.50 28.84 -39.10
N ARG A 1000 17.95 28.79 -37.86
CA ARG A 1000 18.71 28.40 -36.65
C ARG A 1000 19.06 26.91 -36.65
N ASP A 1001 18.23 26.10 -37.30
CA ASP A 1001 18.52 24.77 -37.83
C ASP A 1001 18.06 24.74 -39.31
N ALA A 1002 18.71 23.93 -40.13
CA ALA A 1002 18.42 23.73 -41.56
C ALA A 1002 18.60 22.25 -41.98
N THR A 1003 18.81 21.35 -41.02
CA THR A 1003 19.02 19.91 -41.26
C THR A 1003 17.69 19.27 -41.63
N GLY A 1004 17.61 18.59 -42.78
CA GLY A 1004 16.36 17.97 -43.24
C GLY A 1004 16.34 17.64 -44.73
N MET A 1005 15.15 17.49 -45.31
CA MET A 1005 14.95 17.13 -46.72
C MET A 1005 14.31 18.26 -47.51
N VAL A 1006 14.81 18.51 -48.72
CA VAL A 1006 14.16 19.38 -49.71
C VAL A 1006 13.58 18.54 -50.84
N THR A 1007 12.27 18.61 -51.03
CA THR A 1007 11.59 18.09 -52.22
C THR A 1007 11.56 19.17 -53.31
N PHE A 1008 12.02 18.82 -54.51
CA PHE A 1008 11.95 19.66 -55.71
C PHE A 1008 10.73 19.25 -56.55
N THR A 1009 9.93 20.22 -56.98
CA THR A 1009 8.67 20.02 -57.71
C THR A 1009 8.57 20.92 -58.92
N ASP A 1010 7.89 20.46 -59.96
CA ASP A 1010 7.58 21.20 -61.18
C ASP A 1010 6.07 21.29 -61.40
N ALA A 1011 5.55 22.51 -61.38
CA ALA A 1011 4.13 22.82 -61.54
C ALA A 1011 3.71 23.11 -63.00
N SER A 1012 4.61 22.92 -63.98
CA SER A 1012 4.29 23.20 -65.39
C SER A 1012 3.14 22.33 -65.92
N ALA A 1013 2.16 22.99 -66.55
CA ALA A 1013 0.91 22.35 -66.94
C ALA A 1013 1.08 21.35 -68.10
N ALA A 1014 0.44 20.19 -67.98
CA ALA A 1014 0.46 19.16 -69.01
C ALA A 1014 0.02 19.70 -70.39
N ASN A 1015 0.86 19.44 -71.39
CA ASN A 1015 0.79 20.00 -72.75
C ASN A 1015 -0.63 19.90 -73.38
N PRO A 1016 -1.27 21.02 -73.79
CA PRO A 1016 -2.70 21.05 -74.07
C PRO A 1016 -3.10 20.41 -75.41
N LYS A 1017 -3.41 19.11 -75.39
CA LYS A 1017 -4.31 18.47 -76.36
C LYS A 1017 -5.41 17.68 -75.65
N PRO A 1018 -6.69 18.11 -75.73
CA PRO A 1018 -7.75 17.54 -74.92
C PRO A 1018 -8.32 16.24 -75.52
N ARG A 1019 -8.55 15.23 -74.68
CA ARG A 1019 -9.67 14.28 -74.83
C ARG A 1019 -9.92 13.49 -73.54
N THR A 1020 -11.18 13.48 -73.12
CA THR A 1020 -11.73 12.81 -71.90
C THR A 1020 -11.20 13.33 -70.56
N ALA A 1021 -12.02 13.24 -69.52
CA ALA A 1021 -11.78 13.88 -68.24
C ALA A 1021 -11.08 12.95 -67.25
N ALA A 1022 -9.93 13.38 -66.75
CA ALA A 1022 -9.27 12.87 -65.56
C ALA A 1022 -8.65 14.07 -64.82
N LEU A 1023 -8.24 13.86 -63.57
CA LEU A 1023 -7.77 14.91 -62.65
C LEU A 1023 -6.68 15.80 -63.27
N ALA A 1024 -6.69 17.08 -62.91
CA ALA A 1024 -5.52 17.93 -63.11
C ALA A 1024 -4.34 17.30 -62.34
N ALA A 1025 -3.25 17.00 -63.04
CA ALA A 1025 -2.06 16.45 -62.40
C ALA A 1025 -1.49 17.48 -61.42
N GLY A 1026 -1.20 17.04 -60.20
CA GLY A 1026 -0.44 17.84 -59.25
C GLY A 1026 1.00 18.09 -59.73
N PRO A 1027 1.74 18.99 -59.07
CA PRO A 1027 3.12 19.28 -59.45
C PRO A 1027 3.98 18.01 -59.38
N THR A 1028 4.79 17.80 -60.41
CA THR A 1028 5.60 16.59 -60.57
C THR A 1028 6.84 16.68 -59.67
N LYS A 1029 7.03 15.71 -58.77
CA LYS A 1029 8.23 15.61 -57.93
C LYS A 1029 9.43 15.25 -58.81
N LEU A 1030 10.38 16.18 -58.93
CA LEU A 1030 11.62 16.02 -59.69
C LEU A 1030 12.67 15.21 -58.91
N GLY A 1031 12.63 15.30 -57.57
CA GLY A 1031 13.52 14.60 -56.66
C GLY A 1031 13.39 15.11 -55.23
N GLU A 1032 14.12 14.47 -54.32
CA GLU A 1032 14.18 14.83 -52.90
C GLU A 1032 15.61 14.60 -52.42
N ILE A 1033 16.19 15.60 -51.77
CA ILE A 1033 17.62 15.65 -51.46
C ILE A 1033 17.79 16.17 -50.04
N GLU A 1034 18.70 15.54 -49.28
CA GLU A 1034 19.09 15.95 -47.94
C GLU A 1034 19.87 17.28 -47.98
N VAL A 1035 19.62 18.15 -47.00
CA VAL A 1035 20.33 19.43 -46.85
C VAL A 1035 21.67 19.17 -46.16
N VAL A 1036 22.77 19.42 -46.86
CA VAL A 1036 24.14 19.34 -46.33
C VAL A 1036 24.75 20.73 -46.33
N ASP A 1037 25.28 21.18 -45.18
CA ASP A 1037 25.83 22.52 -44.99
C ASP A 1037 24.88 23.67 -45.44
N GLY A 1038 23.57 23.48 -45.21
CA GLY A 1038 22.52 24.43 -45.62
C GLY A 1038 22.13 24.36 -47.11
N VAL A 1039 22.62 23.38 -47.88
CA VAL A 1039 22.38 23.25 -49.31
C VAL A 1039 21.89 21.85 -49.70
N ALA A 1040 20.77 21.78 -50.43
CA ALA A 1040 20.32 20.58 -51.12
C ALA A 1040 20.49 20.77 -52.64
N THR A 1041 21.13 19.82 -53.34
CA THR A 1041 21.39 19.94 -54.78
C THR A 1041 20.91 18.71 -55.56
N LEU A 1042 19.86 18.90 -56.37
CA LEU A 1042 19.34 17.91 -57.30
C LEU A 1042 19.96 18.09 -58.68
N THR A 1043 20.69 17.07 -59.17
CA THR A 1043 21.13 17.02 -60.57
C THR A 1043 20.13 16.24 -61.40
N LEU A 1044 19.64 16.85 -62.49
CA LEU A 1044 18.84 16.22 -63.54
C LEU A 1044 19.76 15.94 -64.75
N PRO A 1045 20.39 14.75 -64.84
CA PRO A 1045 21.39 14.47 -65.89
C PRO A 1045 20.78 14.35 -67.28
N SER A 1046 19.48 14.04 -67.37
CA SER A 1046 18.69 14.00 -68.61
C SER A 1046 18.10 15.37 -68.97
N GLY A 1047 18.38 16.42 -68.19
CA GLY A 1047 17.79 17.73 -68.33
C GLY A 1047 16.28 17.77 -68.04
N LEU A 1048 15.65 18.81 -68.57
CA LEU A 1048 14.20 19.00 -68.62
C LEU A 1048 13.70 18.94 -70.09
N ALA A 1049 12.39 18.84 -70.27
CA ALA A 1049 11.77 18.84 -71.61
C ALA A 1049 11.80 20.24 -72.24
N ALA A 1050 11.56 20.36 -73.55
CA ALA A 1050 11.44 21.67 -74.19
C ALA A 1050 10.13 22.36 -73.77
N GLY A 1051 10.22 23.49 -73.06
CA GLY A 1051 9.06 24.20 -72.49
C GLY A 1051 9.45 25.22 -71.43
N GLU A 1052 8.45 25.75 -70.73
CA GLU A 1052 8.64 26.54 -69.50
C GLU A 1052 8.29 25.67 -68.30
N HIS A 1053 9.30 25.41 -67.46
CA HIS A 1053 9.16 24.63 -66.23
C HIS A 1053 9.06 25.57 -65.03
N THR A 1054 8.10 25.35 -64.13
CA THR A 1054 7.84 26.22 -62.97
C THR A 1054 8.24 25.46 -61.72
N ILE A 1055 9.46 25.70 -61.24
CA ILE A 1055 10.12 24.83 -60.27
C ILE A 1055 10.12 25.47 -58.88
N THR A 1056 9.70 24.69 -57.88
CA THR A 1056 9.70 25.03 -56.45
C THR A 1056 10.54 24.04 -55.66
N ALA A 1057 11.21 24.51 -54.62
CA ALA A 1057 11.92 23.69 -53.64
C ALA A 1057 11.28 23.88 -52.27
N SER A 1058 10.82 22.78 -51.68
CA SER A 1058 10.15 22.77 -50.38
C SER A 1058 10.96 21.98 -49.36
N PHE A 1059 11.51 22.66 -48.36
CA PHE A 1059 12.08 22.05 -47.16
C PHE A 1059 10.95 21.54 -46.26
N ALA A 1060 11.06 20.28 -45.81
CA ALA A 1060 10.07 19.63 -44.96
C ALA A 1060 10.27 19.99 -43.47
N ARG A 1061 9.17 20.22 -42.75
CA ARG A 1061 9.13 20.37 -41.28
C ARG A 1061 9.86 19.20 -40.61
N THR A 1062 10.76 19.49 -39.68
CA THR A 1062 11.47 18.48 -38.88
C THR A 1062 10.96 18.45 -37.44
N ALA A 1063 11.75 17.96 -36.49
CA ALA A 1063 11.45 18.10 -35.06
C ALA A 1063 11.82 19.50 -34.52
N THR A 1064 12.71 20.22 -35.21
CA THR A 1064 13.43 21.41 -34.72
C THR A 1064 13.33 22.61 -35.67
N ALA A 1065 12.95 22.41 -36.92
CA ALA A 1065 12.88 23.41 -37.97
C ALA A 1065 11.54 23.37 -38.71
N ASP A 1066 10.99 24.55 -39.00
CA ASP A 1066 9.71 24.70 -39.71
C ASP A 1066 9.89 24.51 -41.23
N ALA A 1067 8.83 24.09 -41.90
CA ALA A 1067 8.79 23.94 -43.35
C ALA A 1067 8.91 25.30 -44.05
N SER A 1068 9.63 25.34 -45.17
CA SER A 1068 9.64 26.52 -46.04
C SER A 1068 9.68 26.14 -47.50
N THR A 1069 9.16 26.99 -48.38
CA THR A 1069 9.15 26.77 -49.82
C THR A 1069 9.71 28.00 -50.53
N SER A 1070 10.54 27.77 -51.54
CA SER A 1070 11.09 28.85 -52.37
C SER A 1070 10.01 29.51 -53.21
N GLU A 1071 10.22 30.78 -53.54
CA GLU A 1071 9.57 31.38 -54.71
C GLU A 1071 9.77 30.49 -55.96
N PRO A 1072 8.76 30.35 -56.83
CA PRO A 1072 8.84 29.52 -58.02
C PRO A 1072 9.77 30.15 -59.07
N ILE A 1073 10.81 29.42 -59.49
CA ILE A 1073 11.65 29.87 -60.60
C ILE A 1073 11.12 29.31 -61.92
N THR A 1074 11.14 30.14 -62.97
CA THR A 1074 10.81 29.69 -64.34
C THR A 1074 12.09 29.31 -65.07
N VAL A 1075 12.21 28.03 -65.42
CA VAL A 1075 13.31 27.51 -66.26
C VAL A 1075 12.78 27.31 -67.68
N THR A 1076 13.06 28.28 -68.56
CA THR A 1076 12.74 28.18 -69.99
C THR A 1076 13.79 27.31 -70.69
N VAL A 1077 13.38 26.12 -71.12
CA VAL A 1077 14.24 25.13 -71.78
C VAL A 1077 14.11 25.27 -73.29
N ALA A 1078 15.21 25.60 -73.97
CA ALA A 1078 15.23 25.77 -75.41
C ALA A 1078 15.12 24.42 -76.13
N ALA A 1079 14.37 24.35 -77.24
CA ALA A 1079 14.38 23.17 -78.10
C ALA A 1079 15.82 22.90 -78.62
N ALA A 1080 16.25 21.63 -78.56
CA ALA A 1080 17.64 21.26 -78.85
C ALA A 1080 18.07 21.70 -80.27
N PRO A 1081 19.27 22.27 -80.45
CA PRO A 1081 19.70 22.82 -81.72
C PRO A 1081 19.93 21.72 -82.76
N ALA A 1082 19.35 21.90 -83.95
CA ALA A 1082 19.60 21.00 -85.09
C ALA A 1082 21.07 21.11 -85.54
N ALA A 1083 21.81 20.00 -85.48
CA ALA A 1083 23.20 19.95 -85.93
C ALA A 1083 23.30 20.13 -87.45
N GLY A 1084 24.06 21.13 -87.92
CA GLY A 1084 24.18 21.41 -89.35
C GLY A 1084 25.29 22.38 -89.74
N GLY A 1085 26.26 21.85 -90.50
CA GLY A 1085 27.21 22.57 -91.34
C GLY A 1085 27.94 21.56 -92.25
N PRO A 1086 28.77 21.98 -93.22
CA PRO A 1086 29.13 23.35 -93.58
C PRO A 1086 29.00 23.67 -95.11
N GLY A 1087 29.29 24.93 -95.50
CA GLY A 1087 29.80 25.28 -96.82
C GLY A 1087 28.77 25.49 -97.95
N GLY A 1088 29.21 26.10 -99.07
CA GLY A 1088 28.36 26.27 -100.26
C GLY A 1088 28.64 27.48 -101.18
N SER A 1089 29.89 27.82 -101.49
CA SER A 1089 30.20 28.48 -102.78
C SER A 1089 30.41 27.38 -103.84
N ASP A 1090 30.22 27.56 -105.15
CA ASP A 1090 29.91 28.72 -105.99
C ASP A 1090 28.81 28.36 -107.03
N GLY A 1091 28.48 29.29 -107.94
CA GLY A 1091 27.72 28.97 -109.18
C GLY A 1091 28.61 28.32 -110.27
N PRO A 1092 28.23 28.35 -111.57
CA PRO A 1092 27.02 28.93 -112.17
C PRO A 1092 26.30 27.99 -113.18
N GLY A 1093 25.29 28.49 -113.92
CA GLY A 1093 25.19 28.17 -115.36
C GLY A 1093 24.46 26.90 -115.85
N ASN A 1094 23.25 26.61 -115.35
CA ASN A 1094 22.07 26.15 -116.12
C ASN A 1094 22.23 25.10 -117.28
N GLY A 1095 21.70 23.87 -117.15
CA GLY A 1095 21.26 23.08 -118.35
C GLY A 1095 21.33 21.52 -118.39
N SER A 1096 20.43 20.81 -117.68
CA SER A 1096 19.81 19.48 -118.01
C SER A 1096 20.62 18.21 -118.39
N GLY A 1097 20.29 17.04 -117.78
CA GLY A 1097 20.46 15.70 -118.44
C GLY A 1097 20.59 14.38 -117.63
N SER A 1098 19.47 13.72 -117.25
CA SER A 1098 19.28 12.23 -117.01
C SER A 1098 20.12 11.39 -115.97
N GLY A 1099 19.48 10.39 -115.32
CA GLY A 1099 20.07 9.39 -114.37
C GLY A 1099 20.13 7.93 -114.91
N PRO A 1100 19.95 6.79 -114.15
CA PRO A 1100 19.65 6.56 -112.69
C PRO A 1100 20.37 5.33 -111.98
N GLY A 1101 20.12 5.00 -110.67
CA GLY A 1101 20.19 3.59 -110.12
C GLY A 1101 20.65 3.21 -108.67
N THR A 1102 19.71 2.78 -107.79
CA THR A 1102 19.69 1.64 -106.77
C THR A 1102 20.64 1.41 -105.51
N GLN A 1103 20.00 1.36 -104.31
CA GLN A 1103 20.17 0.45 -103.10
C GLN A 1103 21.46 0.53 -102.19
N VAL A 1104 21.64 -0.06 -100.98
CA VAL A 1104 21.02 -1.16 -100.14
C VAL A 1104 20.98 -0.83 -98.59
N ALA A 1105 20.78 -1.79 -97.62
CA ALA A 1105 20.61 -1.55 -96.15
C ALA A 1105 20.85 -2.78 -95.17
N GLY A 1106 20.92 -2.57 -93.83
CA GLY A 1106 20.98 -3.56 -92.69
C GLY A 1106 21.42 -2.90 -91.32
N SER A 1107 21.46 -3.49 -90.09
CA SER A 1107 20.88 -4.72 -89.47
C SER A 1107 21.31 -4.92 -87.96
N ASP A 1108 20.35 -5.08 -87.00
CA ASP A 1108 20.35 -5.80 -85.67
C ASP A 1108 21.42 -5.49 -84.54
N GLU A 1109 21.37 -5.82 -83.22
CA GLU A 1109 20.41 -6.41 -82.19
C GLU A 1109 20.66 -5.69 -80.79
N SER A 1110 20.50 -6.07 -79.48
CA SER A 1110 20.07 -7.18 -78.54
C SER A 1110 19.83 -6.55 -77.10
N THR A 1111 19.52 -7.09 -75.88
CA THR A 1111 18.84 -8.28 -75.25
C THR A 1111 18.71 -8.16 -73.68
N GLY A 1112 17.55 -8.47 -73.04
CA GLY A 1112 17.38 -8.82 -71.58
C GLY A 1112 17.34 -7.67 -70.52
N ILE A 1113 17.09 -7.79 -69.18
CA ILE A 1113 16.32 -8.67 -68.20
C ILE A 1113 16.08 -7.77 -66.90
N GLY A 1114 15.44 -8.05 -65.73
CA GLY A 1114 14.76 -9.16 -65.00
C GLY A 1114 14.32 -8.71 -63.53
N SER A 1115 13.63 -9.53 -62.69
CA SER A 1115 13.14 -9.12 -61.32
C SER A 1115 12.83 -10.28 -60.32
N LEU A 1116 12.82 -10.03 -58.99
CA LEU A 1116 11.92 -10.63 -57.95
C LEU A 1116 12.15 -10.04 -56.52
N ALA A 1117 11.38 -10.45 -55.50
CA ALA A 1117 11.36 -9.89 -54.13
C ALA A 1117 11.24 -10.96 -53.02
N GLU A 1118 11.61 -10.65 -51.76
CA GLU A 1118 10.93 -11.12 -50.54
C GLU A 1118 11.37 -10.41 -49.23
N THR A 1119 10.78 -10.79 -48.10
CA THR A 1119 10.81 -10.14 -46.76
C THR A 1119 12.03 -10.47 -45.87
N GLY A 1120 12.35 -9.59 -44.91
CA GLY A 1120 13.30 -9.86 -43.81
C GLY A 1120 13.05 -8.99 -42.57
N SER A 1121 13.45 -9.46 -41.37
CA SER A 1121 13.12 -8.84 -40.07
C SER A 1121 14.28 -8.85 -39.06
N THR A 1122 14.55 -7.69 -38.44
CA THR A 1122 15.32 -7.44 -37.20
C THR A 1122 14.81 -6.10 -36.64
N ILE A 1123 14.29 -5.94 -35.43
CA ILE A 1123 14.81 -6.25 -34.08
C ILE A 1123 16.15 -5.56 -33.79
N GLY A 1124 16.10 -4.54 -32.93
CA GLY A 1124 17.24 -3.86 -32.31
C GLY A 1124 16.79 -3.02 -31.11
N LEU A 1125 17.48 -3.13 -29.98
CA LEU A 1125 17.19 -2.36 -28.75
C LEU A 1125 17.75 -0.94 -28.87
N TRP A 1126 17.17 0.01 -28.10
CA TRP A 1126 17.87 0.68 -27.00
C TRP A 1126 16.87 1.24 -25.97
N LEU A 1127 17.31 1.39 -24.73
CA LEU A 1127 16.52 1.83 -23.57
C LEU A 1127 17.49 2.33 -22.49
N LEU A 1128 17.38 3.60 -22.05
CA LEU A 1128 17.85 4.10 -20.74
C LEU A 1128 17.57 5.60 -20.50
N ALA A 1129 17.08 5.89 -19.28
CA ALA A 1129 17.27 7.07 -18.42
C ALA A 1129 17.08 8.53 -18.93
N ALA A 1130 16.17 9.25 -18.27
CA ALA A 1130 16.50 10.43 -17.42
C ALA A 1130 15.37 10.70 -16.39
N THR A 1131 15.70 11.26 -15.22
CA THR A 1131 14.77 11.67 -14.13
C THR A 1131 15.41 12.70 -13.19
N ALA A 1132 14.59 13.47 -12.45
CA ALA A 1132 14.92 14.59 -11.53
C ALA A 1132 15.22 15.94 -12.24
N ALA A 1133 15.02 17.13 -11.63
CA ALA A 1133 14.85 17.48 -10.21
C ALA A 1133 14.02 18.79 -10.02
N ILE A 1134 13.09 18.91 -9.04
CA ILE A 1134 13.22 19.41 -7.63
C ILE A 1134 12.92 20.92 -7.42
N LEU A 1135 12.39 21.23 -6.21
CA LEU A 1135 12.01 22.55 -5.68
C LEU A 1135 13.18 23.57 -5.61
N MET A 1136 12.87 24.87 -5.70
CA MET A 1136 13.51 25.89 -4.86
C MET A 1136 12.71 27.20 -4.77
N GLY A 1137 12.86 27.95 -3.68
CA GLY A 1137 12.18 29.24 -3.49
C GLY A 1137 12.41 29.88 -2.11
N GLY A 1138 13.61 30.43 -1.86
CA GLY A 1138 13.92 31.08 -0.58
C GLY A 1138 15.07 32.09 -0.63
N GLY A 1139 14.84 33.27 -0.04
CA GLY A 1139 15.78 34.39 0.04
C GLY A 1139 15.25 35.66 -0.66
N VAL A 1140 15.67 36.89 -0.32
CA VAL A 1140 16.68 37.34 0.67
C VAL A 1140 16.29 38.74 1.17
N LEU A 1141 16.41 39.00 2.48
CA LEU A 1141 16.82 40.33 3.00
C LEU A 1141 17.30 40.24 4.45
N ALA A 1142 18.28 41.06 4.81
CA ALA A 1142 18.95 41.04 6.11
C ALA A 1142 19.07 42.45 6.71
N LEU A 1143 19.11 42.56 8.05
CA LEU A 1143 19.81 43.70 8.68
C LEU A 1143 20.32 43.41 10.11
N SER A 1144 21.60 43.75 10.33
CA SER A 1144 22.25 44.13 11.60
C SER A 1144 21.85 43.47 12.95
N ARG A 1145 22.76 42.66 13.50
CA ARG A 1145 22.84 42.32 14.94
C ARG A 1145 22.89 43.57 15.84
N ARG A 1146 22.27 43.50 17.03
CA ARG A 1146 22.78 44.16 18.25
C ARG A 1146 22.80 43.18 19.44
N ARG A 1147 23.84 43.30 20.27
CA ARG A 1147 24.09 42.44 21.43
C ARG A 1147 23.19 42.81 22.61
N ARG A 1148 22.77 41.81 23.39
CA ARG A 1148 22.91 41.82 24.86
C ARG A 1148 23.04 40.38 25.40
N THR A 1149 23.36 40.27 26.68
CA THR A 1149 23.92 39.08 27.33
C THR A 1149 23.18 38.76 28.62
N MET A 1150 23.12 37.47 28.96
CA MET A 1150 22.94 36.93 30.33
C MET A 1150 21.69 37.42 31.10
N SER A 1151 20.70 36.56 31.19
CA SER A 1151 20.58 35.72 32.39
C SER A 1151 20.23 34.28 31.99
#